data_AF-A0AAE1Q4D6-F1
#
_entry.id   AF-A0AAE1Q4D6-F1
#
_cell.length_a   1.000
_cell.length_b   1.000
_cell.length_c   1.000
_cell.angle_alpha   90.00
_cell.angle_beta   90.00
_cell.angle_gamma   90.00
#
_symmetry.space_group_name_H-M   'P 1'
#
loop_
_entity.id
_entity.type
_entity.pdbx_description
1 polymer ?
#
loop_
_entity_poly.entity_id
_entity_poly.type
_entity_poly.pdbx_seq_one_letter_code
_entity_poly.pdbx_strand_id
1 'polypeptide(L)'
;MRQQVFRPTGLEERAEIVWLWVEGWSVKAIAQYTGTSITTVYRWIRRWQKEGNVSDRPRSGRPRSDAQNLGNIDGVVVGGNSINPSDSWEKRNVRMQVMTTCSSIYYVVVVYVCAAIIWARQPLPQDASQGVELMQVAVSVVKASWQPGCSLIFFGQGYTSPASLIQDELGSAWGKAVFQEIKDPSNNTTHQKLSRLLIHQARQGVRQWWCVTLVVWSDNPSFLANWTYSALQAGLLVWPTQLLVLTRLPVSHLDSFQVAFSQANVLTISCPSQTSCGVWSHQPYSRHVEQVASWSPHQGLILSSYKSFFPDKFYRFSERPLLRAAAEEFPPHIVIKERQDMVEIRGWQEATGRTREVANTKYIFSGAMTQVASFLAQSMNFTYIIERPPDGSFGTRLADGRTTGMVGMVGRKEVDFGLGPFGITAARAEVVDYTAPVVSDFLRILGGRGRPEVDPWGFLLPFGPYVWCSMLCALFLLMLSAHFLADCFIKNKPSMATYIRVLLQENTSLGELSGWERPMLGGWMTVMVVLTQSYTGTLMSLLAVRYIPQPFQTLRTLLDQPAVTMVWEYDTAYVHHFRTTETGDLKKVRDVDAAGGVEYVLATQYPNTLRDKVRLGSHVFIGEHLTSRVLMADQFSQSGPW
;
A
#
# COMPACT_ATOMS: atom_id res chain seq x y z
N MET A 1 -35.59 -43.48 -38.85
CA MET A 1 -34.55 -42.47 -38.57
C MET A 1 -35.24 -41.21 -38.06
N ARG A 2 -35.27 -40.98 -36.75
CA ARG A 2 -35.77 -39.71 -36.19
C ARG A 2 -34.57 -38.80 -35.96
N GLN A 3 -34.51 -37.69 -36.69
CA GLN A 3 -33.54 -36.62 -36.47
C GLN A 3 -33.79 -36.02 -35.08
N GLN A 4 -32.87 -36.27 -34.14
CA GLN A 4 -32.84 -35.55 -32.88
C GLN A 4 -32.46 -34.10 -33.17
N VAL A 5 -33.34 -33.19 -32.76
CA VAL A 5 -33.14 -31.74 -32.77
C VAL A 5 -31.84 -31.44 -32.01
N PHE A 6 -30.88 -30.79 -32.68
CA PHE A 6 -29.55 -30.53 -32.15
C PHE A 6 -29.62 -29.45 -31.06
N ARG A 7 -29.63 -29.86 -29.79
CA ARG A 7 -29.47 -28.96 -28.64
C ARG A 7 -27.97 -28.65 -28.48
N PRO A 8 -27.53 -27.38 -28.37
CA PRO A 8 -26.14 -27.08 -28.08
C PRO A 8 -25.78 -27.59 -26.68
N THR A 9 -24.72 -28.40 -26.57
CA THR A 9 -24.22 -28.90 -25.28
C THR A 9 -23.77 -27.73 -24.41
N GLY A 10 -24.25 -27.65 -23.17
CA GLY A 10 -23.91 -26.58 -22.23
C GLY A 10 -22.44 -26.62 -21.79
N LEU A 11 -21.92 -25.52 -21.24
CA LEU A 11 -20.53 -25.47 -20.74
C LEU A 11 -20.28 -26.53 -19.65
N GLU A 12 -21.26 -26.71 -18.76
CA GLU A 12 -21.21 -27.68 -17.67
C GLU A 12 -21.20 -29.12 -18.19
N GLU A 13 -22.07 -29.44 -19.13
CA GLU A 13 -22.18 -30.77 -19.75
C GLU A 13 -20.88 -31.18 -20.47
N ARG A 14 -20.19 -30.22 -21.09
CA ARG A 14 -18.88 -30.47 -21.73
C ARG A 14 -17.77 -30.66 -20.72
N ALA A 15 -17.78 -29.89 -19.63
CA ALA A 15 -16.80 -30.01 -18.55
C ALA A 15 -16.96 -31.36 -17.84
N GLU A 16 -18.21 -31.80 -17.65
CA GLU A 16 -18.56 -33.10 -17.10
C GLU A 16 -18.10 -34.26 -17.99
N ILE A 17 -18.30 -34.17 -19.31
CA ILE A 17 -17.78 -35.15 -20.28
C ILE A 17 -16.25 -35.31 -20.16
N VAL A 18 -15.53 -34.19 -20.08
CA VAL A 18 -14.06 -34.20 -19.99
C VAL A 18 -13.60 -34.73 -18.63
N TRP A 19 -14.28 -34.35 -17.55
CA TRP A 19 -13.97 -34.80 -16.21
C TRP A 19 -14.17 -36.31 -16.03
N LEU A 20 -15.30 -36.86 -16.48
CA LEU A 20 -15.55 -38.30 -16.46
C LEU A 20 -14.52 -39.10 -17.28
N TRP A 21 -14.04 -38.53 -18.38
CA TRP A 21 -12.96 -39.15 -19.16
C TRP A 21 -11.61 -39.13 -18.43
N VAL A 22 -11.27 -38.04 -17.74
CA VAL A 22 -10.06 -37.94 -16.90
C VAL A 22 -10.10 -38.94 -15.74
N GLU A 23 -11.28 -39.23 -15.19
CA GLU A 23 -11.47 -40.29 -14.20
C GLU A 23 -11.41 -41.72 -14.76
N GLY A 24 -11.19 -41.89 -16.07
CA GLY A 24 -10.96 -43.19 -16.71
C GLY A 24 -12.22 -43.90 -17.21
N TRP A 25 -13.37 -43.20 -17.30
CA TRP A 25 -14.60 -43.79 -17.81
C TRP A 25 -14.55 -44.02 -19.33
N SER A 26 -15.17 -45.11 -19.79
CA SER A 26 -15.25 -45.41 -21.22
C SER A 26 -16.21 -44.47 -21.95
N VAL A 27 -15.90 -44.11 -23.20
CA VAL A 27 -16.67 -43.15 -23.99
C VAL A 27 -18.15 -43.57 -24.18
N LYS A 28 -18.42 -44.88 -24.25
CA LYS A 28 -19.80 -45.41 -24.31
C LYS A 28 -20.56 -45.18 -23.00
N ALA A 29 -19.90 -45.37 -21.85
CA ALA A 29 -20.51 -45.13 -20.54
C ALA A 29 -20.81 -43.64 -20.32
N ILE A 30 -19.90 -42.75 -20.73
CA ILE A 30 -20.09 -41.29 -20.64
C ILE A 30 -21.29 -40.84 -21.49
N ALA A 31 -21.41 -41.34 -22.73
CA ALA A 31 -22.51 -41.01 -23.62
C ALA A 31 -23.87 -41.45 -23.06
N GLN A 32 -23.91 -42.65 -22.44
CA GLN A 32 -25.13 -43.17 -21.82
C GLN A 32 -25.51 -42.41 -20.54
N TYR A 33 -24.52 -42.02 -19.74
CA TYR A 33 -24.72 -41.26 -18.49
C TYR A 33 -25.17 -39.82 -18.74
N THR A 34 -24.51 -39.12 -19.66
CA THR A 34 -24.82 -37.72 -20.00
C THR A 34 -26.02 -37.58 -20.95
N GLY A 35 -26.51 -38.68 -21.52
CA GLY A 35 -27.56 -38.65 -22.55
C GLY A 35 -27.11 -38.02 -23.87
N THR A 36 -25.81 -37.81 -24.07
CA THR A 36 -25.23 -37.19 -25.28
C THR A 36 -24.75 -38.22 -26.29
N SER A 37 -24.65 -37.84 -27.57
CA SER A 37 -24.16 -38.77 -28.60
C SER A 37 -22.68 -39.13 -28.38
N ILE A 38 -22.33 -40.39 -28.64
CA ILE A 38 -20.93 -40.89 -28.58
C ILE A 38 -19.97 -40.01 -29.40
N THR A 39 -20.43 -39.51 -30.55
CA THR A 39 -19.66 -38.59 -31.40
C THR A 39 -19.38 -37.24 -30.75
N THR A 40 -20.31 -36.74 -29.92
CA THR A 40 -20.14 -35.48 -29.18
C THR A 40 -19.11 -35.66 -28.06
N VAL A 41 -19.16 -36.78 -27.34
CA VAL A 41 -18.20 -37.13 -26.29
C VAL A 41 -16.77 -37.20 -26.85
N TYR A 42 -16.57 -37.91 -27.96
CA TYR A 42 -15.27 -37.99 -28.64
C TYR A 42 -14.75 -36.62 -29.09
N ARG A 43 -15.63 -35.76 -29.60
CA ARG A 43 -15.26 -34.43 -30.09
C ARG A 43 -14.70 -33.57 -28.96
N TRP A 44 -15.32 -33.60 -27.78
CA TRP A 44 -14.89 -32.80 -26.63
C TRP A 44 -13.63 -33.36 -25.97
N ILE A 45 -13.49 -34.69 -25.85
CA ILE A 45 -12.25 -35.31 -25.35
C ILE A 45 -11.06 -34.95 -26.24
N ARG A 46 -11.19 -35.11 -27.57
CA ARG A 46 -10.11 -34.72 -28.50
C ARG A 46 -9.77 -33.25 -28.43
N ARG A 47 -10.78 -32.40 -28.26
CA ARG A 47 -10.58 -30.95 -28.13
C ARG A 47 -9.85 -30.61 -26.84
N TRP A 48 -10.23 -31.22 -25.72
CA TRP A 48 -9.54 -31.06 -24.45
C TRP A 48 -8.07 -31.49 -24.54
N GLN A 49 -7.78 -32.65 -25.13
CA GLN A 49 -6.40 -33.12 -25.33
C GLN A 49 -5.55 -32.18 -26.19
N LYS A 50 -6.17 -31.39 -27.09
CA LYS A 50 -5.46 -30.49 -28.01
C LYS A 50 -5.36 -29.05 -27.51
N GLU A 51 -6.43 -28.52 -26.91
CA GLU A 51 -6.56 -27.10 -26.56
C GLU A 51 -6.53 -26.85 -25.04
N GLY A 52 -6.74 -27.88 -24.20
CA GLY A 52 -6.73 -27.77 -22.75
C GLY A 52 -7.86 -26.90 -22.17
N ASN A 53 -8.92 -26.61 -22.94
CA ASN A 53 -10.10 -25.86 -22.48
C ASN A 53 -11.41 -26.38 -23.09
N VAL A 54 -12.52 -26.00 -22.45
CA VAL A 54 -13.87 -26.50 -22.75
C VAL A 54 -14.83 -25.36 -23.18
N SER A 55 -14.32 -24.13 -23.24
CA SER A 55 -15.10 -22.93 -23.55
C SER A 55 -15.54 -22.83 -25.02
N ASP A 56 -16.65 -22.09 -25.21
CA ASP A 56 -17.07 -21.67 -26.54
C ASP A 56 -16.04 -20.72 -27.16
N ARG A 57 -15.78 -20.88 -28.46
CA ARG A 57 -15.05 -19.84 -29.20
C ARG A 57 -15.99 -18.64 -29.38
N PRO A 58 -15.49 -17.39 -29.32
CA PRO A 58 -16.29 -16.25 -29.74
C PRO A 58 -16.69 -16.44 -31.20
N ARG A 59 -18.01 -16.48 -31.47
CA ARG A 59 -18.53 -16.52 -32.83
C ARG A 59 -18.39 -15.12 -33.45
N SER A 60 -17.65 -15.02 -34.56
CA SER A 60 -17.67 -13.82 -35.40
C SER A 60 -18.93 -13.84 -36.27
N GLY A 61 -19.98 -13.11 -35.88
CA GLY A 61 -21.17 -12.93 -36.72
C GLY A 61 -22.39 -12.34 -35.99
N ARG A 62 -23.15 -11.51 -36.71
CA ARG A 62 -24.32 -10.73 -36.25
C ARG A 62 -25.49 -11.64 -35.81
N PRO A 63 -26.16 -11.40 -34.67
CA PRO A 63 -27.28 -12.24 -34.23
C PRO A 63 -28.54 -11.97 -35.06
N ARG A 64 -29.30 -13.04 -35.36
CA ARG A 64 -30.62 -12.99 -36.00
C ARG A 64 -31.70 -12.70 -34.95
N SER A 65 -32.61 -11.79 -35.29
CA SER A 65 -33.93 -11.63 -34.68
C SER A 65 -34.73 -12.91 -34.91
N ASP A 66 -35.22 -13.55 -33.85
CA ASP A 66 -36.44 -14.38 -33.81
C ASP A 66 -36.51 -15.09 -32.45
N ALA A 67 -37.30 -14.55 -31.53
CA ALA A 67 -38.00 -15.27 -30.45
C ALA A 67 -38.83 -14.27 -29.62
N GLN A 68 -39.84 -13.67 -30.25
CA GLN A 68 -41.06 -13.30 -29.53
C GLN A 68 -41.93 -14.56 -29.38
N ASN A 69 -42.55 -14.69 -28.21
CA ASN A 69 -43.64 -15.62 -27.85
C ASN A 69 -43.27 -17.02 -27.34
N LEU A 70 -43.29 -17.14 -26.01
CA LEU A 70 -43.79 -18.23 -25.14
C LEU A 70 -43.06 -18.02 -23.80
N GLY A 71 -43.64 -17.52 -22.72
CA GLY A 71 -44.94 -17.85 -22.14
C GLY A 71 -44.68 -18.35 -20.72
N ASN A 72 -44.73 -17.41 -19.76
CA ASN A 72 -45.04 -17.53 -18.33
C ASN A 72 -44.94 -18.91 -17.64
N ILE A 73 -44.01 -19.07 -16.69
CA ILE A 73 -44.26 -19.71 -15.38
C ILE A 73 -43.42 -18.97 -14.32
N ASP A 74 -44.13 -18.48 -13.31
CA ASP A 74 -43.67 -17.65 -12.20
C ASP A 74 -42.69 -18.33 -11.24
N GLY A 75 -41.88 -17.49 -10.57
CA GLY A 75 -41.62 -17.66 -9.14
C GLY A 75 -40.16 -17.63 -8.67
N VAL A 76 -39.55 -16.44 -8.59
CA VAL A 76 -38.83 -15.92 -7.38
C VAL A 76 -38.71 -14.40 -7.55
N VAL A 77 -39.33 -13.65 -6.64
CA VAL A 77 -39.25 -12.18 -6.56
C VAL A 77 -37.91 -11.78 -5.93
N VAL A 78 -37.02 -11.20 -6.73
CA VAL A 78 -35.88 -10.40 -6.24
C VAL A 78 -36.28 -8.93 -6.39
N GLY A 79 -36.66 -8.30 -5.27
CA GLY A 79 -36.86 -6.86 -5.20
C GLY A 79 -35.50 -6.16 -5.11
N GLY A 80 -34.94 -5.79 -6.26
CA GLY A 80 -33.75 -4.95 -6.36
C GLY A 80 -33.92 -3.98 -7.52
N ASN A 81 -34.24 -2.73 -7.21
CA ASN A 81 -34.26 -1.65 -8.20
C ASN A 81 -32.84 -1.44 -8.74
N SER A 82 -32.70 -1.58 -10.04
CA SER A 82 -31.53 -1.22 -10.84
C SER A 82 -31.33 0.30 -10.84
N ILE A 83 -30.11 0.75 -10.57
CA ILE A 83 -29.60 2.03 -11.10
C ILE A 83 -28.32 1.70 -11.86
N ASN A 84 -28.33 1.98 -13.16
CA ASN A 84 -27.17 1.89 -14.04
C ASN A 84 -26.18 3.04 -13.74
N PRO A 85 -24.88 2.82 -13.98
CA PRO A 85 -23.85 3.80 -13.70
C PRO A 85 -23.66 4.75 -14.90
N SER A 86 -23.77 6.04 -14.67
CA SER A 86 -23.15 7.08 -15.49
C SER A 86 -22.49 8.11 -14.59
N ASP A 87 -21.31 8.56 -15.04
CA ASP A 87 -20.57 9.75 -14.58
C ASP A 87 -19.76 9.58 -13.29
N SER A 88 -18.46 9.31 -13.41
CA SER A 88 -17.34 10.24 -13.63
C SER A 88 -16.76 10.81 -12.32
N TRP A 89 -15.44 10.70 -12.21
CA TRP A 89 -14.52 11.19 -11.20
C TRP A 89 -14.85 12.59 -10.61
N GLU A 90 -14.81 12.75 -9.28
CA GLU A 90 -13.84 13.62 -8.58
C GLU A 90 -14.17 13.89 -7.08
N LYS A 91 -13.10 13.84 -6.28
CA LYS A 91 -12.79 14.67 -5.10
C LYS A 91 -13.75 14.69 -3.90
N ARG A 92 -13.39 13.89 -2.91
CA ARG A 92 -13.65 14.18 -1.49
C ARG A 92 -12.76 15.33 -1.02
N ASN A 93 -13.37 16.36 -0.44
CA ASN A 93 -12.74 17.20 0.57
C ASN A 93 -13.77 17.61 1.64
N VAL A 94 -13.44 17.22 2.88
CA VAL A 94 -13.51 18.00 4.12
C VAL A 94 -14.83 18.69 4.54
N ARG A 95 -15.33 18.23 5.70
CA ARG A 95 -16.04 18.94 6.79
C ARG A 95 -16.72 20.28 6.45
N MET A 96 -18.03 20.34 6.67
CA MET A 96 -18.57 21.25 7.69
C MET A 96 -19.96 20.84 8.15
N GLN A 97 -20.26 21.25 9.37
CA GLN A 97 -21.28 20.78 10.29
C GLN A 97 -22.51 21.71 10.18
N VAL A 98 -23.69 21.17 10.52
CA VAL A 98 -24.92 21.88 10.94
C VAL A 98 -25.72 22.59 9.82
N MET A 99 -26.92 22.08 9.49
CA MET A 99 -28.22 22.62 9.95
C MET A 99 -29.40 21.89 9.27
N THR A 100 -30.30 21.40 10.12
CA THR A 100 -31.75 21.18 9.95
C THR A 100 -32.40 21.40 8.59
N THR A 101 -33.22 20.44 8.15
CA THR A 101 -34.64 20.69 7.85
C THR A 101 -35.42 19.37 7.88
N CYS A 102 -36.29 19.24 8.88
CA CYS A 102 -37.48 18.39 8.85
C CYS A 102 -38.28 18.72 7.59
N SER A 103 -38.73 17.71 6.83
CA SER A 103 -40.00 17.70 6.06
C SER A 103 -40.22 16.44 5.17
N SER A 104 -39.66 15.26 5.47
CA SER A 104 -39.88 14.08 4.60
C SER A 104 -40.17 12.76 5.30
N ILE A 105 -40.50 12.75 6.60
CA ILE A 105 -40.77 11.51 7.34
C ILE A 105 -42.26 11.11 7.31
N TYR A 106 -43.17 11.98 6.87
CA TYR A 106 -44.61 11.69 6.96
C TYR A 106 -45.17 10.74 5.89
N TYR A 107 -44.46 10.51 4.78
CA TYR A 107 -44.98 9.70 3.66
C TYR A 107 -44.50 8.24 3.62
N VAL A 108 -43.53 7.86 4.46
CA VAL A 108 -43.00 6.47 4.47
C VAL A 108 -43.64 5.61 5.57
N VAL A 109 -44.33 6.22 6.55
CA VAL A 109 -44.84 5.50 7.73
C VAL A 109 -46.21 4.84 7.51
N VAL A 110 -46.98 5.23 6.48
CA VAL A 110 -48.35 4.71 6.30
C VAL A 110 -48.42 3.42 5.47
N VAL A 111 -47.37 3.05 4.72
CA VAL A 111 -47.39 1.85 3.87
C VAL A 111 -46.82 0.59 4.57
N TYR A 112 -46.08 0.73 5.66
CA TYR A 112 -45.52 -0.43 6.39
C TYR A 112 -46.41 -1.01 7.50
N VAL A 113 -47.48 -0.31 7.89
CA VAL A 113 -48.33 -0.76 9.02
C VAL A 113 -49.39 -1.80 8.60
N CYS A 114 -49.69 -1.95 7.31
CA CYS A 114 -50.68 -2.94 6.84
C CYS A 114 -50.10 -4.28 6.35
N ALA A 115 -48.78 -4.40 6.16
CA ALA A 115 -48.15 -5.67 5.78
C ALA A 115 -47.75 -6.55 6.98
N ALA A 116 -47.73 -5.99 8.20
CA ALA A 116 -47.34 -6.68 9.43
C ALA A 116 -48.47 -7.51 10.08
N ILE A 117 -49.72 -7.44 9.57
CA ILE A 117 -50.89 -8.06 10.22
C ILE A 117 -51.33 -9.38 9.55
N ILE A 118 -50.73 -9.79 8.41
CA ILE A 118 -51.20 -10.98 7.66
C ILE A 118 -50.22 -12.17 7.68
N TRP A 119 -49.09 -12.10 8.38
CA TRP A 119 -48.15 -13.25 8.51
C TRP A 119 -47.92 -13.73 9.94
N ALA A 120 -48.87 -13.47 10.83
CA ALA A 120 -48.90 -14.04 12.18
C ALA A 120 -50.02 -15.08 12.29
N ARG A 121 -49.84 -16.27 11.69
CA ARG A 121 -50.48 -17.54 12.08
C ARG A 121 -50.11 -18.64 11.09
N GLN A 122 -48.99 -19.31 11.35
CA GLN A 122 -48.85 -20.73 11.01
C GLN A 122 -48.27 -21.47 12.22
N PRO A 123 -48.77 -22.67 12.55
CA PRO A 123 -48.28 -23.43 13.69
C PRO A 123 -46.87 -23.97 13.40
N LEU A 124 -45.97 -23.78 14.36
CA LEU A 124 -44.62 -24.35 14.36
C LEU A 124 -44.67 -25.90 14.38
N PRO A 125 -43.79 -26.59 13.63
CA PRO A 125 -43.54 -28.01 13.85
C PRO A 125 -42.83 -28.22 15.20
N GLN A 126 -43.13 -29.34 15.87
CA GLN A 126 -42.80 -29.63 17.27
C GLN A 126 -41.30 -29.80 17.61
N ASP A 127 -40.37 -29.68 16.66
CA ASP A 127 -38.92 -29.80 16.90
C ASP A 127 -38.20 -28.46 17.16
N ALA A 128 -38.92 -27.33 17.17
CA ALA A 128 -38.35 -25.98 17.23
C ALA A 128 -37.93 -25.50 18.63
N SER A 129 -38.21 -26.24 19.70
CA SER A 129 -37.89 -25.82 21.09
C SER A 129 -36.40 -25.82 21.42
N GLN A 130 -35.59 -26.64 20.74
CA GLN A 130 -34.15 -26.77 21.04
C GLN A 130 -33.27 -25.68 20.41
N GLY A 131 -33.75 -24.98 19.36
CA GLY A 131 -32.98 -23.92 18.68
C GLY A 131 -33.07 -22.55 19.38
N VAL A 132 -34.09 -22.34 20.21
CA VAL A 132 -34.37 -21.05 20.87
C VAL A 132 -33.37 -20.77 22.00
N GLU A 133 -32.93 -21.78 22.74
CA GLU A 133 -32.03 -21.63 23.90
C GLU A 133 -30.59 -21.26 23.48
N LEU A 134 -30.03 -21.93 22.46
CA LEU A 134 -28.73 -21.59 21.87
C LEU A 134 -28.67 -20.13 21.39
N MET A 135 -29.80 -19.65 20.87
CA MET A 135 -29.93 -18.29 20.35
C MET A 135 -30.00 -17.24 21.47
N GLN A 136 -30.65 -17.54 22.59
CA GLN A 136 -30.67 -16.67 23.77
C GLN A 136 -29.27 -16.47 24.38
N VAL A 137 -28.42 -17.51 24.35
CA VAL A 137 -27.01 -17.41 24.74
C VAL A 137 -26.27 -16.47 23.79
N ALA A 138 -26.44 -16.65 22.47
CA ALA A 138 -25.81 -15.80 21.48
C ALA A 138 -26.22 -14.33 21.65
N VAL A 139 -27.52 -14.06 21.86
CA VAL A 139 -28.04 -12.70 22.04
C VAL A 139 -27.53 -12.05 23.33
N SER A 140 -27.48 -12.80 24.44
CA SER A 140 -26.97 -12.28 25.71
C SER A 140 -25.46 -11.99 25.66
N VAL A 141 -24.68 -12.86 25.01
CA VAL A 141 -23.24 -12.64 24.80
C VAL A 141 -22.99 -11.49 23.83
N VAL A 142 -23.75 -11.39 22.74
CA VAL A 142 -23.64 -10.27 21.80
C VAL A 142 -23.99 -8.98 22.53
N LYS A 143 -25.11 -8.88 23.26
CA LYS A 143 -25.47 -7.69 24.06
C LYS A 143 -24.40 -7.32 25.10
N ALA A 144 -23.78 -8.30 25.76
CA ALA A 144 -22.73 -8.07 26.76
C ALA A 144 -21.37 -7.69 26.15
N SER A 145 -21.11 -8.06 24.90
CA SER A 145 -19.86 -7.77 24.18
C SER A 145 -19.98 -6.64 23.14
N TRP A 146 -21.19 -6.12 22.93
CA TRP A 146 -21.52 -5.15 21.89
C TRP A 146 -20.85 -3.78 22.14
N GLN A 147 -20.01 -3.33 21.20
CA GLN A 147 -19.61 -1.92 21.07
C GLN A 147 -20.53 -1.15 20.09
N PRO A 148 -21.22 -0.08 20.50
CA PRO A 148 -22.20 0.59 19.66
C PRO A 148 -21.56 1.09 18.35
N GLY A 149 -22.08 0.64 17.20
CA GLY A 149 -21.60 1.02 15.85
C GLY A 149 -20.94 -0.09 15.01
N CYS A 150 -20.79 -1.32 15.51
CA CYS A 150 -20.33 -2.49 14.74
C CYS A 150 -21.48 -3.16 13.94
N SER A 151 -21.17 -3.66 12.73
CA SER A 151 -22.14 -4.39 11.89
C SER A 151 -22.11 -5.89 12.18
N LEU A 152 -23.25 -6.56 12.04
CA LEU A 152 -23.41 -7.99 12.36
C LEU A 152 -23.65 -8.81 11.08
N ILE A 153 -22.83 -9.85 10.89
CA ILE A 153 -22.98 -10.81 9.79
C ILE A 153 -23.18 -12.21 10.36
N PHE A 154 -24.24 -12.89 9.92
CA PHE A 154 -24.63 -14.21 10.41
C PHE A 154 -24.36 -15.28 9.34
N PHE A 155 -23.73 -16.38 9.74
CA PHE A 155 -23.47 -17.56 8.91
C PHE A 155 -23.92 -18.84 9.62
N GLY A 156 -24.69 -19.69 8.96
CA GLY A 156 -24.93 -21.02 9.53
C GLY A 156 -25.71 -21.99 8.67
N GLN A 157 -25.80 -23.21 9.19
CA GLN A 157 -26.32 -24.40 8.52
C GLN A 157 -27.52 -24.96 9.31
N GLY A 158 -28.68 -25.10 8.67
CA GLY A 158 -29.88 -25.71 9.31
C GLY A 158 -31.23 -25.15 8.85
N TYR A 159 -32.31 -25.77 9.33
CA TYR A 159 -33.71 -25.53 8.92
C TYR A 159 -34.40 -24.37 9.66
N THR A 160 -33.89 -23.94 10.81
CA THR A 160 -34.51 -22.85 11.58
C THR A 160 -33.82 -21.54 11.26
N SER A 161 -34.49 -20.65 10.50
CA SER A 161 -34.06 -19.26 10.35
C SER A 161 -34.13 -18.57 11.72
N PRO A 162 -33.01 -18.09 12.28
CA PRO A 162 -33.04 -17.29 13.49
C PRO A 162 -33.28 -15.79 13.20
N ALA A 163 -33.52 -15.44 11.93
CA ALA A 163 -33.63 -14.06 11.46
C ALA A 163 -34.81 -13.29 12.07
N SER A 164 -35.92 -13.96 12.38
CA SER A 164 -37.10 -13.34 12.99
C SER A 164 -36.90 -12.99 14.47
N LEU A 165 -36.24 -13.85 15.25
CA LEU A 165 -36.05 -13.62 16.69
C LEU A 165 -34.95 -12.58 16.99
N ILE A 166 -33.91 -12.51 16.14
CA ILE A 166 -32.81 -11.52 16.27
C ILE A 166 -33.26 -10.11 15.83
N GLN A 167 -34.24 -10.03 14.92
CA GLN A 167 -34.78 -8.74 14.47
C GLN A 167 -35.47 -7.97 15.59
N ASP A 168 -36.22 -8.66 16.47
CA ASP A 168 -36.98 -8.04 17.55
C ASP A 168 -36.11 -7.62 18.76
N GLU A 169 -35.04 -8.36 19.09
CA GLU A 169 -34.24 -8.07 20.30
C GLU A 169 -32.97 -7.21 20.09
N LEU A 170 -32.41 -7.14 18.87
CA LEU A 170 -31.17 -6.39 18.57
C LEU A 170 -31.46 -5.11 17.74
N GLY A 171 -32.39 -4.27 18.20
CA GLY A 171 -32.93 -3.11 17.47
C GLY A 171 -31.94 -1.98 17.06
N SER A 172 -30.63 -2.08 17.31
CA SER A 172 -29.68 -0.96 17.18
C SER A 172 -28.42 -1.21 16.31
N ALA A 173 -28.36 -2.29 15.50
CA ALA A 173 -27.23 -2.51 14.59
C ALA A 173 -27.33 -1.63 13.33
N TRP A 174 -26.23 -0.94 12.96
CA TRP A 174 -26.17 -0.07 11.77
C TRP A 174 -26.32 -0.85 10.45
N GLY A 175 -25.99 -2.15 10.43
CA GLY A 175 -26.22 -3.05 9.30
C GLY A 175 -26.28 -4.53 9.75
N LYS A 176 -27.24 -5.29 9.19
CA LYS A 176 -27.43 -6.74 9.44
C LYS A 176 -27.40 -7.49 8.11
N ALA A 177 -26.56 -8.51 7.98
CA ALA A 177 -26.56 -9.42 6.84
C ALA A 177 -26.65 -10.87 7.32
N VAL A 178 -27.56 -11.66 6.74
CA VAL A 178 -27.74 -13.08 7.09
C VAL A 178 -27.47 -13.92 5.85
N PHE A 179 -26.50 -14.82 5.95
CA PHE A 179 -26.16 -15.78 4.91
C PHE A 179 -26.46 -17.19 5.43
N GLN A 180 -27.50 -17.82 4.89
CA GLN A 180 -27.94 -19.15 5.30
C GLN A 180 -27.70 -20.15 4.16
N GLU A 181 -27.09 -21.30 4.50
CA GLU A 181 -26.93 -22.41 3.58
C GLU A 181 -28.08 -23.42 3.79
N ILE A 182 -28.98 -23.50 2.81
CA ILE A 182 -30.11 -24.45 2.82
C ILE A 182 -29.57 -25.82 2.39
N LYS A 183 -29.81 -26.87 3.18
CA LYS A 183 -29.47 -28.25 2.82
C LYS A 183 -30.38 -28.72 1.68
N ASP A 184 -29.82 -28.90 0.49
CA ASP A 184 -30.44 -29.70 -0.57
C ASP A 184 -29.85 -31.12 -0.52
N PRO A 185 -30.66 -32.19 -0.34
CA PRO A 185 -30.16 -33.53 -0.05
C PRO A 185 -29.48 -34.25 -1.24
N SER A 186 -29.32 -33.61 -2.40
CA SER A 186 -28.92 -34.27 -3.65
C SER A 186 -27.51 -33.93 -4.16
N ASN A 187 -26.74 -33.02 -3.54
CA ASN A 187 -25.45 -32.60 -4.12
C ASN A 187 -24.40 -32.23 -3.07
N ASN A 188 -23.38 -33.08 -2.90
CA ASN A 188 -22.24 -32.81 -1.99
C ASN A 188 -21.22 -31.80 -2.57
N THR A 189 -21.30 -31.44 -3.86
CA THR A 189 -20.31 -30.60 -4.57
C THR A 189 -20.66 -29.10 -4.59
N THR A 190 -21.89 -28.72 -4.26
CA THR A 190 -22.36 -27.33 -4.17
C THR A 190 -21.89 -26.60 -2.89
N HIS A 191 -21.57 -27.34 -1.82
CA HIS A 191 -21.17 -26.81 -0.51
C HIS A 191 -19.87 -25.97 -0.53
N GLN A 192 -18.88 -26.34 -1.34
CA GLN A 192 -17.61 -25.60 -1.43
C GLN A 192 -17.67 -24.36 -2.32
N LYS A 193 -18.57 -24.34 -3.32
CA LYS A 193 -18.74 -23.18 -4.21
C LYS A 193 -19.58 -22.07 -3.56
N LEU A 194 -20.64 -22.43 -2.83
CA LEU A 194 -21.53 -21.48 -2.17
C LEU A 194 -20.81 -20.74 -1.02
N SER A 195 -20.08 -21.48 -0.17
CA SER A 195 -19.29 -20.91 0.93
C SER A 195 -18.24 -19.91 0.44
N ARG A 196 -17.54 -20.18 -0.68
CA ARG A 196 -16.56 -19.26 -1.27
C ARG A 196 -17.20 -17.97 -1.81
N LEU A 197 -18.35 -18.06 -2.48
CA LEU A 197 -19.06 -16.88 -3.00
C LEU A 197 -19.61 -16.01 -1.86
N LEU A 198 -20.16 -16.63 -0.81
CA LEU A 198 -20.67 -15.93 0.37
C LEU A 198 -19.55 -15.23 1.15
N ILE A 199 -18.40 -15.90 1.32
CA ILE A 199 -17.21 -15.30 1.94
C ILE A 199 -16.68 -14.12 1.10
N HIS A 200 -16.73 -14.23 -0.23
CA HIS A 200 -16.29 -13.14 -1.11
C HIS A 200 -17.21 -11.91 -1.04
N GLN A 201 -18.53 -12.10 -0.91
CA GLN A 201 -19.48 -11.00 -0.68
C GLN A 201 -19.31 -10.39 0.71
N ALA A 202 -19.13 -11.20 1.75
CA ALA A 202 -18.89 -10.71 3.10
C ALA A 202 -17.58 -9.89 3.21
N ARG A 203 -16.54 -10.25 2.44
CA ARG A 203 -15.31 -9.46 2.34
C ARG A 203 -15.55 -8.05 1.81
N GLN A 204 -16.46 -7.87 0.86
CA GLN A 204 -16.82 -6.53 0.36
C GLN A 204 -17.48 -5.70 1.46
N GLY A 205 -18.34 -6.30 2.29
CA GLY A 205 -18.95 -5.65 3.46
C GLY A 205 -17.93 -5.27 4.54
N VAL A 206 -16.98 -6.17 4.85
CA VAL A 206 -15.90 -5.91 5.83
C VAL A 206 -14.99 -4.77 5.38
N ARG A 207 -14.75 -4.58 4.08
CA ARG A 207 -13.97 -3.44 3.57
C ARG A 207 -14.69 -2.08 3.70
N GLN A 208 -16.01 -2.09 3.81
CA GLN A 208 -16.83 -0.87 3.92
C GLN A 208 -17.12 -0.49 5.38
N TRP A 209 -16.98 -1.42 6.32
CA TRP A 209 -17.34 -1.22 7.73
C TRP A 209 -16.11 -1.27 8.63
N TRP A 210 -16.01 -0.29 9.54
CA TRP A 210 -14.90 -0.13 10.48
C TRP A 210 -14.84 -1.21 11.58
N CYS A 211 -15.97 -1.85 11.87
CA CYS A 211 -16.09 -2.93 12.85
C CYS A 211 -17.16 -3.95 12.39
N VAL A 212 -16.81 -5.24 12.36
CA VAL A 212 -17.71 -6.32 11.95
C VAL A 212 -17.65 -7.48 12.93
N THR A 213 -18.79 -7.90 13.43
CA THR A 213 -18.95 -9.10 14.26
C THR A 213 -19.56 -10.22 13.41
N LEU A 214 -18.80 -11.29 13.21
CA LEU A 214 -19.20 -12.49 12.49
C LEU A 214 -19.75 -13.51 13.48
N VAL A 215 -20.99 -13.95 13.30
CA VAL A 215 -21.61 -15.00 14.12
C VAL A 215 -21.76 -16.24 13.25
N VAL A 216 -21.07 -17.32 13.63
CA VAL A 216 -21.11 -18.60 12.92
C VAL A 216 -21.72 -19.66 13.82
N TRP A 217 -22.77 -20.34 13.36
CA TRP A 217 -23.31 -21.50 14.08
C TRP A 217 -23.27 -22.77 13.22
N SER A 218 -22.77 -23.85 13.80
CA SER A 218 -22.83 -25.18 13.20
C SER A 218 -22.50 -26.24 14.24
N ASP A 219 -23.20 -27.38 14.16
CA ASP A 219 -22.88 -28.57 14.94
C ASP A 219 -21.96 -29.54 14.19
N ASN A 220 -21.57 -29.21 12.95
CA ASN A 220 -20.66 -30.02 12.14
C ASN A 220 -19.22 -29.48 12.22
N PRO A 221 -18.26 -30.23 12.80
CA PRO A 221 -16.88 -29.77 12.93
C PRO A 221 -16.19 -29.62 11.57
N SER A 222 -16.54 -30.44 10.57
CA SER A 222 -15.97 -30.35 9.21
C SER A 222 -16.41 -29.10 8.46
N PHE A 223 -17.62 -28.62 8.73
CA PHE A 223 -18.11 -27.35 8.17
C PHE A 223 -17.34 -26.18 8.78
N LEU A 224 -17.21 -26.13 10.12
CA LEU A 224 -16.46 -25.08 10.81
C LEU A 224 -15.00 -25.03 10.36
N ALA A 225 -14.35 -26.18 10.18
CA ALA A 225 -12.98 -26.27 9.67
C ALA A 225 -12.84 -25.72 8.23
N ASN A 226 -13.74 -26.12 7.32
CA ASN A 226 -13.70 -25.64 5.94
C ASN A 226 -14.04 -24.14 5.84
N TRP A 227 -15.00 -23.67 6.63
CA TRP A 227 -15.39 -22.27 6.67
C TRP A 227 -14.26 -21.40 7.22
N THR A 228 -13.63 -21.80 8.34
CA THR A 228 -12.52 -21.06 8.95
C THR A 228 -11.32 -20.97 8.02
N TYR A 229 -10.93 -22.07 7.39
CA TYR A 229 -9.84 -22.08 6.41
C TYR A 229 -10.14 -21.16 5.22
N SER A 230 -11.36 -21.22 4.67
CA SER A 230 -11.78 -20.39 3.56
C SER A 230 -11.88 -18.91 3.94
N ALA A 231 -12.36 -18.60 5.15
CA ALA A 231 -12.47 -17.24 5.69
C ALA A 231 -11.09 -16.63 5.95
N LEU A 232 -10.14 -17.43 6.45
CA LEU A 232 -8.75 -17.01 6.64
C LEU A 232 -8.06 -16.74 5.29
N GLN A 233 -8.19 -17.66 4.32
CA GLN A 233 -7.62 -17.47 2.98
C GLN A 233 -8.22 -16.27 2.24
N ALA A 234 -9.51 -16.02 2.41
CA ALA A 234 -10.17 -14.86 1.81
C ALA A 234 -9.84 -13.54 2.52
N GLY A 235 -9.14 -13.57 3.66
CA GLY A 235 -8.88 -12.38 4.47
C GLY A 235 -10.17 -11.77 5.03
N LEU A 236 -11.12 -12.61 5.45
CA LEU A 236 -12.34 -12.19 6.15
C LEU A 236 -12.07 -12.03 7.65
N LEU A 237 -11.20 -12.87 8.22
CA LEU A 237 -10.77 -12.85 9.61
C LEU A 237 -9.62 -11.84 9.80
N VAL A 238 -9.91 -10.55 9.61
CA VAL A 238 -8.95 -9.46 9.81
C VAL A 238 -9.10 -8.90 11.23
N TRP A 239 -8.09 -8.20 11.75
CA TRP A 239 -8.00 -7.74 13.14
C TRP A 239 -9.23 -7.08 13.79
N PRO A 240 -10.02 -6.20 13.12
CA PRO A 240 -11.23 -5.65 13.73
C PRO A 240 -12.41 -6.63 13.73
N THR A 241 -12.30 -7.79 13.08
CA THR A 241 -13.39 -8.75 13.00
C THR A 241 -13.46 -9.61 14.25
N GLN A 242 -14.58 -9.51 14.94
CA GLN A 242 -14.90 -10.35 16.09
C GLN A 242 -15.63 -11.59 15.57
N LEU A 243 -15.12 -12.77 15.86
CA LEU A 243 -15.77 -14.03 15.48
C LEU A 243 -16.40 -14.68 16.70
N LEU A 244 -17.70 -14.95 16.61
CA LEU A 244 -18.47 -15.65 17.62
C LEU A 244 -18.94 -16.98 17.05
N VAL A 245 -18.44 -18.08 17.60
CA VAL A 245 -18.71 -19.44 17.13
C VAL A 245 -19.66 -20.13 18.11
N LEU A 246 -20.82 -20.57 17.62
CA LEU A 246 -21.86 -21.24 18.37
C LEU A 246 -21.88 -22.72 18.01
N THR A 247 -21.63 -23.59 18.98
CA THR A 247 -21.63 -25.05 18.77
C THR A 247 -22.23 -25.79 19.96
N ARG A 248 -22.89 -26.93 19.70
CA ARG A 248 -23.24 -27.91 20.75
C ARG A 248 -22.10 -28.90 21.06
N LEU A 249 -20.97 -28.77 20.37
CA LEU A 249 -19.83 -29.66 20.55
C LEU A 249 -19.01 -29.26 21.79
N PRO A 250 -18.40 -30.22 22.49
CA PRO A 250 -17.42 -29.90 23.53
C PRO A 250 -16.18 -29.24 22.90
N VAL A 251 -15.57 -28.29 23.62
CA VAL A 251 -14.41 -27.51 23.14
C VAL A 251 -13.23 -28.40 22.72
N SER A 252 -13.08 -29.58 23.32
CA SER A 252 -12.05 -30.58 22.95
C SER A 252 -12.14 -31.03 21.49
N HIS A 253 -13.33 -31.01 20.88
CA HIS A 253 -13.50 -31.37 19.46
C HIS A 253 -13.08 -30.22 18.52
N LEU A 254 -12.84 -29.02 19.06
CA LEU A 254 -12.36 -27.85 18.34
C LEU A 254 -10.82 -27.75 18.33
N ASP A 255 -10.10 -28.62 19.06
CA ASP A 255 -8.63 -28.63 19.17
C ASP A 255 -7.93 -28.71 17.80
N SER A 256 -8.52 -29.45 16.86
CA SER A 256 -7.95 -29.66 15.52
C SER A 256 -7.83 -28.38 14.67
N PHE A 257 -8.55 -27.30 15.00
CA PHE A 257 -8.51 -26.02 14.27
C PHE A 257 -8.32 -24.80 15.18
N GLN A 258 -7.91 -25.01 16.44
CA GLN A 258 -7.51 -23.93 17.35
C GLN A 258 -6.44 -23.00 16.76
N VAL A 259 -5.57 -23.50 15.89
CA VAL A 259 -4.57 -22.66 15.20
C VAL A 259 -5.24 -21.59 14.33
N ALA A 260 -6.31 -21.93 13.61
CA ALA A 260 -7.06 -20.97 12.81
C ALA A 260 -7.78 -19.94 13.69
N PHE A 261 -8.33 -20.36 14.83
CA PHE A 261 -8.97 -19.46 15.78
C PHE A 261 -7.98 -18.58 16.54
N SER A 262 -6.77 -19.07 16.83
CA SER A 262 -5.72 -18.26 17.48
C SER A 262 -5.27 -17.06 16.63
N GLN A 263 -5.55 -17.09 15.32
CA GLN A 263 -5.24 -16.02 14.38
C GLN A 263 -6.34 -14.94 14.29
N ALA A 264 -7.50 -15.12 14.94
CA ALA A 264 -8.62 -14.17 14.95
C ALA A 264 -9.08 -13.84 16.38
N ASN A 265 -9.90 -12.81 16.56
CA ASN A 265 -10.53 -12.52 17.86
C ASN A 265 -11.77 -13.41 18.01
N VAL A 266 -11.57 -14.64 18.50
CA VAL A 266 -12.61 -15.69 18.53
C VAL A 266 -13.13 -15.92 19.94
N LEU A 267 -14.46 -15.92 20.04
CA LEU A 267 -15.20 -16.37 21.20
C LEU A 267 -16.01 -17.61 20.81
N THR A 268 -15.75 -18.74 21.45
CA THR A 268 -16.50 -19.98 21.24
C THR A 268 -17.50 -20.19 22.37
N ILE A 269 -18.75 -20.40 22.01
CA ILE A 269 -19.83 -20.76 22.94
C ILE A 269 -20.13 -22.24 22.71
N SER A 270 -19.91 -23.02 23.76
CA SER A 270 -20.13 -24.47 23.77
C SER A 270 -21.26 -24.80 24.73
N CYS A 271 -22.33 -25.41 24.21
CA CYS A 271 -23.50 -25.87 24.99
C CYS A 271 -23.62 -27.40 24.91
N PRO A 272 -22.80 -28.16 25.67
CA PRO A 272 -22.84 -29.62 25.64
C PRO A 272 -24.04 -30.22 26.39
N SER A 273 -24.68 -29.47 27.29
CA SER A 273 -25.92 -29.84 27.99
C SER A 273 -27.01 -28.78 27.77
N GLN A 274 -28.28 -29.15 27.94
CA GLN A 274 -29.42 -28.21 27.86
C GLN A 274 -29.46 -27.22 29.05
N THR A 275 -28.66 -27.46 30.09
CA THR A 275 -28.75 -26.73 31.37
C THR A 275 -27.63 -25.72 31.59
N SER A 276 -26.50 -25.84 30.89
CA SER A 276 -25.39 -24.91 31.02
C SER A 276 -24.54 -24.79 29.74
N CYS A 277 -24.26 -23.55 29.35
CA CYS A 277 -23.36 -23.22 28.26
C CYS A 277 -22.09 -22.57 28.81
N GLY A 278 -20.93 -22.99 28.31
CA GLY A 278 -19.65 -22.35 28.59
C GLY A 278 -19.28 -21.37 27.48
N VAL A 279 -18.84 -20.18 27.87
CA VAL A 279 -18.27 -19.18 26.96
C VAL A 279 -16.76 -19.18 27.13
N TRP A 280 -16.07 -19.48 26.04
CA TRP A 280 -14.63 -19.69 26.00
C TRP A 280 -13.98 -18.68 25.06
N SER A 281 -12.91 -18.04 25.54
CA SER A 281 -12.12 -17.10 24.76
C SER A 281 -10.81 -17.76 24.33
N HIS A 282 -10.48 -17.63 23.05
CA HIS A 282 -9.22 -18.12 22.50
C HIS A 282 -8.13 -17.06 22.68
N GLN A 283 -7.04 -17.42 23.35
CA GLN A 283 -5.89 -16.53 23.46
C GLN A 283 -5.16 -16.45 22.12
N PRO A 284 -4.71 -15.26 21.72
CA PRO A 284 -4.10 -15.06 20.41
C PRO A 284 -2.76 -15.77 20.30
N TYR A 285 -2.54 -16.47 19.18
CA TYR A 285 -1.34 -17.27 18.91
C TYR A 285 -0.98 -18.27 20.02
N SER A 286 -1.97 -18.69 20.81
CA SER A 286 -1.82 -19.65 21.90
C SER A 286 -2.80 -20.80 21.69
N ARG A 287 -2.45 -21.98 22.20
CA ARG A 287 -3.39 -23.11 22.28
C ARG A 287 -4.26 -23.05 23.53
N HIS A 288 -4.04 -22.04 24.38
CA HIS A 288 -4.77 -21.89 25.61
C HIS A 288 -6.16 -21.30 25.36
N VAL A 289 -7.17 -22.00 25.87
CA VAL A 289 -8.57 -21.57 25.83
C VAL A 289 -9.02 -21.37 27.27
N GLU A 290 -9.59 -20.19 27.55
CA GLU A 290 -10.02 -19.84 28.90
C GLU A 290 -11.54 -19.63 28.96
N GLN A 291 -12.18 -20.11 30.02
CA GLN A 291 -13.61 -19.88 30.23
C GLN A 291 -13.85 -18.49 30.84
N VAL A 292 -14.50 -17.61 30.07
CA VAL A 292 -14.76 -16.21 30.47
C VAL A 292 -16.14 -16.03 31.09
N ALA A 293 -17.12 -16.84 30.68
CA ALA A 293 -18.45 -16.84 31.27
C ALA A 293 -19.11 -18.22 31.24
N SER A 294 -20.13 -18.39 32.08
CA SER A 294 -21.11 -19.47 32.00
C SER A 294 -22.50 -18.86 31.78
N TRP A 295 -23.36 -19.56 31.06
CA TRP A 295 -24.75 -19.16 30.85
C TRP A 295 -25.68 -20.30 31.23
N SER A 296 -26.79 -19.97 31.89
CA SER A 296 -27.89 -20.90 32.13
C SER A 296 -29.24 -20.24 31.85
N PRO A 297 -30.28 -21.01 31.47
CA PRO A 297 -31.61 -20.47 31.17
C PRO A 297 -32.25 -19.70 32.34
N HIS A 298 -31.94 -20.08 33.59
CA HIS A 298 -32.54 -19.49 34.79
C HIS A 298 -31.73 -18.33 35.38
N GLN A 299 -30.40 -18.34 35.24
CA GLN A 299 -29.53 -17.34 35.87
C GLN A 299 -28.93 -16.33 34.87
N GLY A 300 -29.12 -16.54 33.56
CA GLY A 300 -28.54 -15.69 32.53
C GLY A 300 -27.02 -15.87 32.41
N LEU A 301 -26.34 -14.84 31.91
CA LEU A 301 -24.88 -14.83 31.70
C LEU A 301 -24.15 -14.47 33.01
N ILE A 302 -23.39 -15.42 33.55
CA ILE A 302 -22.55 -15.27 34.73
C ILE A 302 -21.09 -15.16 34.26
N LEU A 303 -20.45 -14.02 34.55
CA LEU A 303 -19.04 -13.81 34.26
C LEU A 303 -18.19 -14.61 35.25
N SER A 304 -17.36 -15.53 34.74
CA SER A 304 -16.45 -16.34 35.57
C SER A 304 -15.11 -15.62 35.83
N SER A 305 -14.89 -14.42 35.28
CA SER A 305 -13.63 -13.68 35.36
C SER A 305 -13.80 -12.16 35.20
N TYR A 306 -12.84 -11.36 35.70
CA TYR A 306 -12.67 -9.93 35.38
C TYR A 306 -12.09 -9.69 33.96
N LYS A 307 -11.88 -10.74 33.16
CA LYS A 307 -11.27 -10.68 31.83
C LYS A 307 -12.30 -10.28 30.76
N SER A 308 -11.88 -9.46 29.81
CA SER A 308 -12.69 -9.05 28.64
C SER A 308 -13.09 -10.26 27.79
N PHE A 309 -14.32 -10.25 27.24
CA PHE A 309 -14.79 -11.23 26.25
C PHE A 309 -13.87 -11.31 25.03
N PHE A 310 -13.37 -10.15 24.59
CA PHE A 310 -12.39 -10.02 23.53
C PHE A 310 -11.11 -9.43 24.13
N PRO A 311 -10.08 -10.24 24.42
CA PRO A 311 -8.81 -9.72 24.88
C PRO A 311 -8.16 -8.91 23.75
N ASP A 312 -7.63 -7.74 24.09
CA ASP A 312 -6.90 -6.90 23.13
C ASP A 312 -5.60 -7.60 22.72
N LYS A 313 -5.63 -8.12 21.49
CA LYS A 313 -4.64 -9.05 20.92
C LYS A 313 -3.20 -8.51 20.86
N PHE A 314 -3.02 -7.19 20.96
CA PHE A 314 -1.74 -6.52 20.72
C PHE A 314 -1.02 -6.04 21.97
N TYR A 315 -1.58 -6.18 23.18
CA TYR A 315 -0.84 -5.72 24.36
C TYR A 315 0.21 -6.72 24.80
N ARG A 316 -0.03 -8.04 24.70
CA ARG A 316 0.92 -9.05 25.19
C ARG A 316 0.62 -10.47 24.71
N PHE A 317 1.55 -11.10 23.99
CA PHE A 317 1.53 -12.53 23.70
C PHE A 317 1.84 -13.32 24.99
N SER A 318 0.98 -14.29 25.32
CA SER A 318 1.10 -15.11 26.53
C SER A 318 2.28 -16.07 26.48
N GLU A 319 2.48 -16.75 25.35
CA GLU A 319 3.48 -17.82 25.18
C GLU A 319 4.87 -17.34 24.73
N ARG A 320 5.06 -16.02 24.57
CA ARG A 320 6.32 -15.41 24.13
C ARG A 320 6.90 -16.06 22.87
N PRO A 321 6.14 -16.09 21.76
CA PRO A 321 6.51 -16.82 20.54
C PRO A 321 7.82 -16.31 19.93
N LEU A 322 8.50 -17.17 19.17
CA LEU A 322 9.64 -16.81 18.36
C LEU A 322 9.18 -16.51 16.92
N LEU A 323 9.32 -15.26 16.50
CA LEU A 323 8.97 -14.79 15.16
C LEU A 323 10.22 -14.67 14.26
N ARG A 324 10.05 -14.88 12.96
CA ARG A 324 11.11 -14.74 11.95
C ARG A 324 10.90 -13.44 11.18
N ALA A 325 11.91 -12.59 11.14
CA ALA A 325 11.89 -11.32 10.44
C ALA A 325 12.84 -11.33 9.25
N ALA A 326 12.41 -10.88 8.07
CA ALA A 326 13.31 -10.65 6.94
C ALA A 326 13.86 -9.22 6.99
N ALA A 327 15.17 -9.04 6.93
CA ALA A 327 15.80 -7.71 6.93
C ALA A 327 17.08 -7.71 6.08
N GLU A 328 17.32 -6.61 5.36
CA GLU A 328 18.53 -6.40 4.57
C GLU A 328 19.22 -5.09 4.95
N GLU A 329 20.53 -5.00 4.70
CA GLU A 329 21.32 -3.82 5.01
C GLU A 329 20.82 -2.60 4.24
N PHE A 330 20.42 -1.58 4.99
CA PHE A 330 19.95 -0.32 4.42
C PHE A 330 20.14 0.81 5.46
N PRO A 331 21.34 1.40 5.53
CA PRO A 331 21.65 2.43 6.52
C PRO A 331 20.83 3.71 6.29
N PRO A 332 20.34 4.39 7.35
CA PRO A 332 20.54 4.11 8.78
C PRO A 332 19.51 3.13 9.40
N HIS A 333 18.58 2.62 8.59
CA HIS A 333 17.45 1.83 9.07
C HIS A 333 17.89 0.48 9.64
N ILE A 334 18.73 -0.22 8.87
CA ILE A 334 19.33 -1.51 9.23
C ILE A 334 20.80 -1.45 8.88
N VAL A 335 21.64 -1.69 9.87
CA VAL A 335 23.09 -1.78 9.74
C VAL A 335 23.49 -3.18 10.18
N ILE A 336 24.15 -3.89 9.26
CA ILE A 336 24.62 -5.25 9.49
C ILE A 336 26.11 -5.18 9.79
N LYS A 337 26.52 -5.77 10.92
CA LYS A 337 27.94 -5.98 11.26
C LYS A 337 28.19 -7.47 11.33
N GLU A 338 29.22 -7.93 10.63
CA GLU A 338 29.67 -9.31 10.73
C GLU A 338 30.35 -9.52 12.10
N ARG A 339 29.92 -10.54 12.86
CA ARG A 339 30.63 -10.93 14.08
C ARG A 339 31.83 -11.77 13.67
N GLN A 340 33.02 -11.18 13.66
CA GLN A 340 34.28 -11.85 13.30
C GLN A 340 34.73 -12.94 14.30
N ASP A 341 34.05 -13.08 15.44
CA ASP A 341 34.59 -13.80 16.61
C ASP A 341 34.35 -15.33 16.65
N MET A 342 33.75 -15.96 15.63
CA MET A 342 33.59 -17.43 15.62
C MET A 342 33.68 -18.04 14.22
N VAL A 343 34.91 -18.34 13.77
CA VAL A 343 35.14 -19.46 12.87
C VAL A 343 35.21 -20.71 13.76
N GLU A 344 34.07 -21.35 14.00
CA GLU A 344 34.06 -22.63 14.71
C GLU A 344 34.60 -23.71 13.75
N ILE A 345 35.92 -23.92 13.75
CA ILE A 345 36.53 -25.11 13.11
C ILE A 345 36.17 -26.32 13.98
N ARG A 346 34.96 -26.86 13.81
CA ARG A 346 34.60 -28.15 14.42
C ARG A 346 35.01 -29.30 13.50
N GLY A 347 36.09 -29.97 13.92
CA GLY A 347 36.20 -31.43 13.97
C GLY A 347 36.30 -32.17 12.65
N TRP A 348 37.48 -32.74 12.40
CA TRP A 348 37.70 -33.83 11.45
C TRP A 348 36.68 -34.97 11.63
N GLN A 349 35.92 -35.29 10.58
CA GLN A 349 35.28 -36.59 10.40
C GLN A 349 35.81 -37.21 9.10
N GLU A 350 36.69 -38.20 9.24
CA GLU A 350 37.09 -39.11 8.17
C GLU A 350 35.92 -40.06 7.85
N ALA A 351 35.19 -39.77 6.77
CA ALA A 351 34.64 -40.74 5.83
C ALA A 351 33.60 -40.04 4.95
N THR A 352 33.98 -39.74 3.70
CA THR A 352 33.26 -39.07 2.59
C THR A 352 33.78 -37.66 2.32
N GLY A 353 34.64 -37.54 1.29
CA GLY A 353 35.34 -36.32 0.88
C GLY A 353 34.47 -35.21 0.30
N ARG A 354 33.45 -34.75 1.03
CA ARG A 354 32.71 -33.52 0.76
C ARG A 354 32.47 -32.78 2.07
N THR A 355 33.41 -31.91 2.44
CA THR A 355 33.18 -30.86 3.44
C THR A 355 32.27 -29.80 2.81
N ARG A 356 31.00 -29.78 3.22
CA ARG A 356 30.12 -28.63 2.96
C ARG A 356 30.45 -27.61 4.06
N GLU A 357 31.36 -26.68 3.78
CA GLU A 357 31.54 -25.49 4.61
C GLU A 357 30.22 -24.72 4.62
N VAL A 358 29.41 -24.93 5.65
CA VAL A 358 28.31 -24.04 5.99
C VAL A 358 28.91 -23.05 6.99
N ALA A 359 29.54 -21.99 6.47
CA ALA A 359 29.98 -20.88 7.29
C ALA A 359 28.74 -20.29 7.99
N ASN A 360 28.60 -20.55 9.29
CA ASN A 360 27.50 -20.02 10.09
C ASN A 360 27.85 -18.58 10.51
N THR A 361 27.93 -17.69 9.52
CA THR A 361 28.27 -16.28 9.73
C THR A 361 27.19 -15.63 10.59
N LYS A 362 27.55 -15.27 11.83
CA LYS A 362 26.60 -14.66 12.77
C LYS A 362 26.58 -13.15 12.55
N TYR A 363 25.51 -12.64 11.94
CA TYR A 363 25.30 -11.21 11.76
C TYR A 363 24.78 -10.54 13.03
N ILE A 364 25.26 -9.32 13.29
CA ILE A 364 24.73 -8.43 14.31
C ILE A 364 23.95 -7.33 13.59
N PHE A 365 22.64 -7.31 13.82
CA PHE A 365 21.74 -6.30 13.25
C PHE A 365 21.60 -5.14 14.23
N SER A 366 21.67 -3.92 13.71
CA SER A 366 21.46 -2.67 14.45
C SER A 366 20.75 -1.65 13.56
N GLY A 367 20.41 -0.48 14.09
CA GLY A 367 19.73 0.59 13.35
C GLY A 367 18.30 0.87 13.83
N ALA A 368 17.68 1.91 13.27
CA ALA A 368 16.40 2.41 13.73
C ALA A 368 15.29 1.35 13.71
N MET A 369 15.22 0.53 12.66
CA MET A 369 14.17 -0.48 12.53
C MET A 369 14.36 -1.63 13.53
N THR A 370 15.60 -2.02 13.83
CA THR A 370 15.87 -3.03 14.87
C THR A 370 15.43 -2.56 16.26
N GLN A 371 15.56 -1.25 16.55
CA GLN A 371 15.07 -0.68 17.80
C GLN A 371 13.54 -0.72 17.84
N VAL A 372 12.86 -0.33 16.76
CA VAL A 372 11.40 -0.45 16.65
C VAL A 372 10.95 -1.90 16.89
N ALA A 373 11.58 -2.87 16.24
CA ALA A 373 11.28 -4.28 16.45
C ALA A 373 11.52 -4.72 17.91
N SER A 374 12.60 -4.23 18.55
CA SER A 374 12.88 -4.52 19.96
C SER A 374 11.84 -3.92 20.91
N PHE A 375 11.36 -2.71 20.65
CA PHE A 375 10.29 -2.10 21.44
C PHE A 375 8.98 -2.86 21.28
N LEU A 376 8.63 -3.23 20.05
CA LEU A 376 7.47 -4.08 19.77
C LEU A 376 7.57 -5.44 20.47
N ALA A 377 8.74 -6.08 20.42
CA ALA A 377 9.02 -7.35 21.10
C ALA A 377 8.87 -7.27 22.61
N GLN A 378 9.32 -6.17 23.22
CA GLN A 378 9.19 -5.93 24.66
C GLN A 378 7.74 -5.61 25.04
N SER A 379 7.09 -4.70 24.33
CA SER A 379 5.71 -4.29 24.60
C SER A 379 4.76 -5.46 24.44
N MET A 380 4.85 -6.18 23.31
CA MET A 380 3.94 -7.28 22.99
C MET A 380 4.43 -8.64 23.51
N ASN A 381 5.57 -8.73 24.19
CA ASN A 381 6.14 -9.97 24.73
C ASN A 381 6.33 -11.10 23.69
N PHE A 382 7.09 -10.86 22.63
CA PHE A 382 7.59 -11.92 21.73
C PHE A 382 9.12 -11.86 21.61
N THR A 383 9.70 -12.91 21.03
CA THR A 383 11.11 -12.94 20.63
C THR A 383 11.19 -13.02 19.11
N TYR A 384 12.28 -12.57 18.51
CA TYR A 384 12.43 -12.65 17.06
C TYR A 384 13.87 -12.95 16.64
N ILE A 385 14.02 -13.56 15.48
CA ILE A 385 15.28 -13.72 14.76
C ILE A 385 15.19 -13.02 13.41
N ILE A 386 16.32 -12.48 12.95
CA ILE A 386 16.41 -11.78 11.67
C ILE A 386 17.14 -12.68 10.67
N GLU A 387 16.57 -12.80 9.47
CA GLU A 387 17.11 -13.54 8.34
C GLU A 387 17.28 -12.60 7.14
N ARG A 388 18.42 -12.73 6.44
CA ARG A 388 18.67 -11.95 5.23
C ARG A 388 17.99 -12.59 4.04
N PRO A 389 17.39 -11.80 3.13
CA PRO A 389 16.89 -12.32 1.88
C PRO A 389 18.04 -12.88 1.02
N PRO A 390 17.90 -14.06 0.39
CA PRO A 390 18.96 -14.66 -0.43
C PRO A 390 19.42 -13.81 -1.62
N ASP A 391 18.54 -12.95 -2.11
CA ASP A 391 18.75 -12.04 -3.25
C ASP A 391 19.14 -10.62 -2.83
N GLY A 392 19.21 -10.32 -1.53
CA GLY A 392 19.58 -8.99 -1.03
C GLY A 392 18.58 -7.88 -1.39
N SER A 393 17.35 -8.23 -1.75
CA SER A 393 16.36 -7.30 -2.32
C SER A 393 15.17 -7.04 -1.41
N PHE A 394 14.59 -5.84 -1.50
CA PHE A 394 13.31 -5.53 -0.87
C PHE A 394 12.16 -6.34 -1.45
N GLY A 395 12.22 -6.61 -2.77
CA GLY A 395 11.26 -7.43 -3.48
C GLY A 395 10.49 -6.69 -4.55
N THR A 396 10.49 -7.28 -5.74
CA THR A 396 9.80 -6.77 -6.93
C THR A 396 8.91 -7.86 -7.50
N ARG A 397 7.77 -7.47 -8.07
CA ARG A 397 6.91 -8.40 -8.77
C ARG A 397 7.46 -8.65 -10.17
N LEU A 398 7.75 -9.90 -10.47
CA LEU A 398 8.22 -10.36 -11.77
C LEU A 398 7.06 -10.51 -12.76
N ALA A 399 7.38 -10.56 -14.06
CA ALA A 399 6.39 -10.75 -15.12
C ALA A 399 5.66 -12.10 -15.04
N ASP A 400 6.26 -13.11 -14.41
CA ASP A 400 5.66 -14.42 -14.16
C ASP A 400 4.68 -14.42 -12.97
N GLY A 401 4.48 -13.27 -12.32
CA GLY A 401 3.60 -13.09 -11.17
C GLY A 401 4.23 -13.44 -9.82
N ARG A 402 5.47 -13.96 -9.78
CA ARG A 402 6.20 -14.21 -8.53
C ARG A 402 6.77 -12.91 -7.97
N THR A 403 6.92 -12.86 -6.65
CA THR A 403 7.52 -11.72 -5.95
C THR A 403 8.83 -12.15 -5.31
N THR A 404 9.90 -11.40 -5.59
CA THR A 404 11.25 -11.63 -5.03
C THR A 404 11.44 -10.91 -3.70
N GLY A 405 12.64 -10.99 -3.12
CA GLY A 405 13.06 -10.24 -1.94
C GLY A 405 12.27 -10.52 -0.66
N MET A 406 12.44 -9.63 0.30
CA MET A 406 11.78 -9.70 1.61
C MET A 406 10.25 -9.73 1.49
N VAL A 407 9.65 -8.96 0.58
CA VAL A 407 8.19 -8.99 0.34
C VAL A 407 7.75 -10.38 -0.13
N GLY A 408 8.53 -11.01 -1.01
CA GLY A 408 8.28 -12.37 -1.47
C GLY A 408 8.37 -13.41 -0.34
N MET A 409 9.37 -13.30 0.54
CA MET A 409 9.54 -14.20 1.68
C MET A 409 8.33 -14.15 2.63
N VAL A 410 7.83 -12.94 2.92
CA VAL A 410 6.62 -12.76 3.75
C VAL A 410 5.39 -13.34 3.03
N GLY A 411 5.21 -13.03 1.74
CA GLY A 411 4.08 -13.56 0.96
C GLY A 411 4.05 -15.09 0.86
N ARG A 412 5.23 -15.74 0.83
CA ARG A 412 5.38 -17.20 0.83
C ARG A 412 5.37 -17.81 2.24
N LYS A 413 5.22 -17.01 3.30
CA LYS A 413 5.25 -17.43 4.71
C LYS A 413 6.55 -18.13 5.11
N GLU A 414 7.67 -17.71 4.51
CA GLU A 414 9.02 -18.15 4.92
C GLU A 414 9.45 -17.41 6.19
N VAL A 415 9.00 -16.17 6.33
CA VAL A 415 9.17 -15.28 7.50
C VAL A 415 7.81 -14.70 7.91
N ASP A 416 7.70 -14.28 9.17
CA ASP A 416 6.45 -13.74 9.74
C ASP A 416 6.26 -12.26 9.42
N PHE A 417 7.34 -11.47 9.36
CA PHE A 417 7.27 -10.06 8.99
C PHE A 417 8.55 -9.55 8.30
N GLY A 418 8.43 -8.47 7.55
CA GLY A 418 9.58 -7.75 6.98
C GLY A 418 9.98 -6.59 7.87
N LEU A 419 11.29 -6.40 8.07
CA LEU A 419 11.88 -5.29 8.78
C LEU A 419 12.71 -4.43 7.82
N GLY A 420 12.34 -3.16 7.68
CA GLY A 420 13.04 -2.23 6.78
C GLY A 420 12.15 -1.07 6.33
N PRO A 421 12.71 -0.10 5.60
CA PRO A 421 11.96 1.01 5.02
C PRO A 421 11.19 0.55 3.78
N PHE A 422 10.09 -0.18 3.97
CA PHE A 422 9.28 -0.63 2.84
C PHE A 422 8.40 0.48 2.29
N GLY A 423 8.65 0.88 1.04
CA GLY A 423 7.72 1.70 0.27
C GLY A 423 6.38 0.98 0.07
N ILE A 424 5.29 1.62 0.49
CA ILE A 424 3.92 1.12 0.34
C ILE A 424 3.49 1.32 -1.11
N THR A 425 3.19 0.23 -1.82
CA THR A 425 2.71 0.26 -3.21
C THR A 425 1.56 -0.72 -3.41
N ALA A 426 0.69 -0.44 -4.39
CA ALA A 426 -0.45 -1.31 -4.70
C ALA A 426 0.00 -2.74 -5.05
N ALA A 427 1.04 -2.89 -5.86
CA ALA A 427 1.56 -4.20 -6.28
C ALA A 427 2.09 -5.04 -5.11
N ARG A 428 2.70 -4.42 -4.10
CA ARG A 428 3.15 -5.11 -2.88
C ARG A 428 2.00 -5.38 -1.91
N ALA A 429 1.05 -4.46 -1.79
CA ALA A 429 -0.14 -4.59 -0.94
C ALA A 429 -1.10 -5.73 -1.37
N GLU A 430 -0.96 -6.25 -2.60
CA GLU A 430 -1.66 -7.47 -3.02
C GLU A 430 -1.07 -8.75 -2.42
N VAL A 431 0.19 -8.72 -1.98
CA VAL A 431 0.94 -9.87 -1.48
C VAL A 431 1.11 -9.83 0.03
N VAL A 432 1.29 -8.64 0.61
CA VAL A 432 1.54 -8.44 2.04
C VAL A 432 0.71 -7.29 2.59
N ASP A 433 0.36 -7.36 3.88
CA ASP A 433 -0.26 -6.27 4.61
C ASP A 433 0.80 -5.37 5.26
N TYR A 434 0.50 -4.06 5.33
CA TYR A 434 1.38 -3.04 5.92
C TYR A 434 0.85 -2.58 7.28
N THR A 435 1.77 -2.18 8.16
CA THR A 435 1.42 -1.40 9.36
C THR A 435 1.05 0.04 8.99
N ALA A 436 0.58 0.81 9.97
CA ALA A 436 0.54 2.26 9.82
C ALA A 436 1.94 2.78 9.45
N PRO A 437 2.04 3.76 8.53
CA PRO A 437 3.33 4.31 8.11
C PRO A 437 4.04 4.98 9.29
N VAL A 438 5.27 4.56 9.56
CA VAL A 438 6.09 5.08 10.67
C VAL A 438 6.80 6.38 10.28
N VAL A 439 7.23 6.48 9.01
CA VAL A 439 7.96 7.63 8.46
C VAL A 439 7.45 7.92 7.05
N SER A 440 7.44 9.21 6.68
CA SER A 440 7.26 9.66 5.28
C SER A 440 8.58 10.23 4.77
N ASP A 441 9.02 9.78 3.60
CA ASP A 441 10.27 10.23 2.97
C ASP A 441 10.05 10.54 1.47
N PHE A 442 11.02 11.20 0.84
CA PHE A 442 10.97 11.67 -0.54
C PHE A 442 12.28 11.36 -1.26
N LEU A 443 12.21 11.14 -2.58
CA LEU A 443 13.40 11.03 -3.40
C LEU A 443 14.09 12.39 -3.57
N ARG A 444 15.43 12.37 -3.56
CA ARG A 444 16.30 13.51 -3.78
C ARG A 444 17.37 13.15 -4.80
N ILE A 445 17.83 14.18 -5.50
CA ILE A 445 18.95 14.11 -6.43
C ILE A 445 20.19 14.55 -5.66
N LEU A 446 21.20 13.69 -5.61
CA LEU A 446 22.48 13.95 -4.98
C LEU A 446 23.58 13.93 -6.04
N GLY A 447 24.21 15.07 -6.25
CA GLY A 447 25.33 15.24 -7.18
C GLY A 447 26.57 15.77 -6.47
N GLY A 448 27.72 15.67 -7.13
CA GLY A 448 28.95 16.31 -6.68
C GLY A 448 28.77 17.83 -6.53
N ARG A 449 29.34 18.38 -5.45
CA ARG A 449 29.37 19.82 -5.22
C ARG A 449 30.28 20.46 -6.28
N GLY A 450 29.74 21.43 -7.02
CA GLY A 450 30.53 22.22 -7.97
C GLY A 450 31.70 22.92 -7.27
N ARG A 451 32.72 23.31 -8.04
CA ARG A 451 33.79 24.18 -7.52
C ARG A 451 33.33 25.63 -7.63
N PRO A 452 33.68 26.50 -6.67
CA PRO A 452 33.46 27.93 -6.83
C PRO A 452 34.24 28.40 -8.07
N GLU A 453 33.50 28.87 -9.07
CA GLU A 453 34.10 29.35 -10.30
C GLU A 453 34.66 30.75 -10.05
N VAL A 454 35.95 30.94 -10.37
CA VAL A 454 36.58 32.26 -10.33
C VAL A 454 36.34 32.90 -11.68
N ASP A 455 35.34 33.77 -11.76
CA ASP A 455 35.11 34.56 -12.97
C ASP A 455 36.16 35.69 -13.06
N PRO A 456 37.08 35.68 -14.05
CA PRO A 456 38.07 36.74 -14.24
C PRO A 456 37.43 38.11 -14.48
N TRP A 457 36.19 38.14 -14.95
CA TRP A 457 35.41 39.36 -15.21
C TRP A 457 34.47 39.72 -14.06
N GLY A 458 34.63 39.09 -12.89
CA GLY A 458 33.77 39.31 -11.73
C GLY A 458 33.67 40.76 -11.27
N PHE A 459 34.65 41.61 -11.61
CA PHE A 459 34.61 43.05 -11.33
C PHE A 459 33.54 43.81 -12.15
N LEU A 460 33.02 43.25 -13.23
CA LEU A 460 31.93 43.85 -14.03
C LEU A 460 30.54 43.47 -13.51
N LEU A 461 30.42 42.39 -12.74
CA LEU A 461 29.16 41.89 -12.18
C LEU A 461 28.41 42.84 -11.23
N PRO A 462 29.05 43.78 -10.48
CA PRO A 462 28.34 44.69 -9.59
C PRO A 462 27.29 45.56 -10.28
N PHE A 463 27.47 45.85 -11.57
CA PHE A 463 26.51 46.62 -12.36
C PHE A 463 26.07 45.86 -13.60
N GLY A 464 24.77 45.91 -13.90
CA GLY A 464 24.24 45.34 -15.13
C GLY A 464 24.74 46.09 -16.37
N PRO A 465 24.69 45.46 -17.56
CA PRO A 465 25.16 46.05 -18.81
C PRO A 465 24.49 47.39 -19.12
N TYR A 466 23.20 47.54 -18.79
CA TYR A 466 22.46 48.80 -18.97
C TYR A 466 23.02 49.94 -18.12
N VAL A 467 23.44 49.66 -16.88
CA VAL A 467 24.00 50.67 -15.98
C VAL A 467 25.37 51.11 -16.49
N TRP A 468 26.22 50.16 -16.90
CA TRP A 468 27.50 50.46 -17.55
C TRP A 468 27.32 51.33 -18.81
N CYS A 469 26.41 50.94 -19.70
CA CYS A 469 26.11 51.72 -20.89
C CYS A 469 25.57 53.12 -20.54
N SER A 470 24.66 53.22 -19.57
CA SER A 470 24.11 54.51 -19.14
C SER A 470 25.17 55.44 -18.57
N MET A 471 26.15 54.91 -17.83
CA MET A 471 27.26 55.67 -17.28
C MET A 471 28.20 56.18 -18.38
N LEU A 472 28.53 55.33 -19.36
CA LEU A 472 29.34 55.72 -20.53
C LEU A 472 28.62 56.79 -21.37
N CYS A 473 27.31 56.63 -21.61
CA CYS A 473 26.49 57.61 -22.31
C CYS A 473 26.41 58.94 -21.54
N ALA A 474 26.20 58.90 -20.23
CA ALA A 474 26.16 60.09 -19.39
C ALA A 474 27.50 60.84 -19.39
N LEU A 475 28.62 60.11 -19.28
CA LEU A 475 29.97 60.68 -19.40
C LEU A 475 30.16 61.34 -20.78
N PHE A 476 29.74 60.68 -21.85
CA PHE A 476 29.84 61.22 -23.21
C PHE A 476 29.01 62.50 -23.40
N LEU A 477 27.77 62.51 -22.94
CA LEU A 477 26.89 63.69 -22.99
C LEU A 477 27.43 64.85 -22.13
N LEU A 478 28.04 64.54 -20.99
CA LEU A 478 28.68 65.52 -20.12
C LEU A 478 29.93 66.12 -20.78
N MET A 479 30.75 65.30 -21.45
CA MET A 479 31.90 65.80 -22.24
C MET A 479 31.46 66.71 -23.38
N LEU A 480 30.42 66.32 -24.13
CA LEU A 480 29.89 67.13 -25.24
C LEU A 480 29.30 68.45 -24.73
N SER A 481 28.53 68.42 -23.66
CA SER A 481 27.93 69.63 -23.09
C SER A 481 29.00 70.56 -22.49
N ALA A 482 30.04 70.02 -21.84
CA ALA A 482 31.15 70.82 -21.32
C ALA A 482 31.92 71.50 -22.47
N HIS A 483 32.22 70.77 -23.53
CA HIS A 483 32.93 71.31 -24.69
C HIS A 483 32.11 72.38 -25.41
N PHE A 484 30.82 72.13 -25.62
CA PHE A 484 29.91 73.08 -26.26
C PHE A 484 29.73 74.37 -25.44
N LEU A 485 29.60 74.26 -24.12
CA LEU A 485 29.49 75.43 -23.24
C LEU A 485 30.81 76.20 -23.14
N ALA A 486 31.95 75.52 -23.13
CA ALA A 486 33.27 76.16 -23.18
C ALA A 486 33.47 76.96 -24.47
N ASP A 487 33.01 76.41 -25.61
CA ASP A 487 33.02 77.09 -26.90
C ASP A 487 32.19 78.38 -26.90
N CYS A 488 31.10 78.42 -26.14
CA CYS A 488 30.21 79.59 -26.04
C CYS A 488 30.74 80.67 -25.08
N PHE A 489 31.42 80.28 -24.00
CA PHE A 489 31.68 81.18 -22.85
C PHE A 489 33.17 81.47 -22.56
N ILE A 490 34.13 80.73 -23.15
CA ILE A 490 35.55 80.83 -22.79
C ILE A 490 36.42 81.12 -24.04
N LYS A 491 37.26 82.16 -23.98
CA LYS A 491 38.16 82.55 -25.08
C LYS A 491 39.39 81.65 -25.22
N ASN A 492 39.97 81.20 -24.09
CA ASN A 492 41.07 80.22 -24.06
C ASN A 492 40.52 78.84 -23.71
N LYS A 493 40.26 78.04 -24.74
CA LYS A 493 39.60 76.75 -24.60
C LYS A 493 40.57 75.71 -24.04
N PRO A 494 40.28 75.05 -22.91
CA PRO A 494 41.04 73.88 -22.51
C PRO A 494 40.83 72.75 -23.52
N SER A 495 41.86 71.91 -23.69
CA SER A 495 41.77 70.73 -24.56
C SER A 495 40.68 69.77 -24.07
N MET A 496 40.04 69.05 -24.99
CA MET A 496 39.10 67.97 -24.67
C MET A 496 39.69 66.94 -23.68
N ALA A 497 41.01 66.72 -23.76
CA ALA A 497 41.73 65.86 -22.81
C ALA A 497 41.64 66.37 -21.38
N THR A 498 41.66 67.69 -21.14
CA THR A 498 41.56 68.26 -19.80
C THR A 498 40.19 67.98 -19.18
N TYR A 499 39.11 68.05 -19.96
CA TYR A 499 37.77 67.67 -19.48
C TYR A 499 37.69 66.18 -19.16
N ILE A 500 38.27 65.31 -19.98
CA ILE A 500 38.33 63.86 -19.70
C ILE A 500 39.03 63.58 -18.37
N ARG A 501 40.19 64.21 -18.13
CA ARG A 501 40.97 64.04 -16.89
C ARG A 501 40.17 64.46 -15.65
N VAL A 502 39.52 65.61 -15.71
CA VAL A 502 38.70 66.13 -14.61
C VAL A 502 37.49 65.23 -14.33
N LEU A 503 36.82 64.74 -15.37
CA LEU A 503 35.64 63.87 -15.23
C LEU A 503 35.97 62.46 -14.75
N LEU A 504 37.17 61.97 -15.05
CA LEU A 504 37.74 60.73 -14.53
C LEU A 504 38.39 60.90 -13.14
N GLN A 505 38.16 62.04 -12.48
CA GLN A 505 38.66 62.35 -11.13
C GLN A 505 40.20 62.39 -11.03
N GLU A 506 40.91 62.66 -12.13
CA GLU A 506 42.35 62.88 -12.12
C GLU A 506 42.66 64.25 -11.49
N ASN A 507 43.70 64.30 -10.64
CA ASN A 507 44.11 65.55 -10.00
C ASN A 507 44.82 66.47 -11.00
N THR A 508 44.06 67.36 -11.63
CA THR A 508 44.60 68.39 -12.53
C THR A 508 44.40 69.79 -11.95
N SER A 509 45.40 70.65 -12.08
CA SER A 509 45.30 72.06 -11.70
C SER A 509 44.34 72.79 -12.66
N LEU A 510 43.07 72.85 -12.29
CA LEU A 510 42.08 73.69 -12.94
C LEU A 510 42.37 75.16 -12.58
N GLY A 511 42.29 76.04 -13.57
CA GLY A 511 42.28 77.49 -13.35
C GLY A 511 41.00 77.96 -12.65
N GLU A 512 40.69 79.26 -12.73
CA GLU A 512 39.43 79.79 -12.20
C GLU A 512 38.22 79.18 -12.91
N LEU A 513 37.48 78.30 -12.21
CA LEU A 513 36.28 77.65 -12.72
C LEU A 513 35.14 78.67 -12.93
N SER A 514 34.56 78.64 -14.13
CA SER A 514 33.43 79.48 -14.52
C SER A 514 32.16 79.12 -13.73
N GLY A 515 31.21 80.06 -13.64
CA GLY A 515 29.97 79.89 -12.86
C GLY A 515 29.12 78.71 -13.31
N TRP A 516 29.19 78.31 -14.58
CA TRP A 516 28.46 77.15 -15.13
C TRP A 516 29.20 75.81 -14.93
N GLU A 517 30.53 75.83 -14.83
CA GLU A 517 31.35 74.61 -14.65
C GLU A 517 31.17 74.02 -13.25
N ARG A 518 30.94 74.88 -12.25
CA ARG A 518 30.76 74.49 -10.83
C ARG A 518 29.54 73.60 -10.57
N PRO A 519 28.30 73.96 -10.94
CA PRO A 519 27.14 73.11 -10.71
C PRO A 519 27.18 71.82 -11.55
N MET A 520 27.75 71.88 -12.76
CA MET A 520 27.92 70.72 -13.64
C MET A 520 28.89 69.69 -13.05
N LEU A 521 30.07 70.16 -12.60
CA LEU A 521 31.04 69.31 -11.92
C LEU A 521 30.51 68.80 -10.57
N GLY A 522 29.85 69.66 -9.78
CA GLY A 522 29.25 69.26 -8.50
C GLY A 522 28.16 68.19 -8.62
N GLY A 523 27.31 68.31 -9.65
CA GLY A 523 26.30 67.30 -9.97
C GLY A 523 26.92 65.97 -10.39
N TRP A 524 27.92 66.02 -11.29
CA TRP A 524 28.66 64.82 -11.70
C TRP A 524 29.38 64.14 -10.54
N MET A 525 30.03 64.92 -9.67
CA MET A 525 30.71 64.40 -8.49
C MET A 525 29.74 63.71 -7.53
N THR A 526 28.53 64.25 -7.34
CA THR A 526 27.50 63.61 -6.52
C THR A 526 27.06 62.27 -7.11
N VAL A 527 26.83 62.22 -8.43
CA VAL A 527 26.51 60.97 -9.15
C VAL A 527 27.64 59.95 -9.00
N MET A 528 28.89 60.38 -9.18
CA MET A 528 30.05 59.50 -9.07
C MET A 528 30.29 58.98 -7.66
N VAL A 529 30.04 59.79 -6.62
CA VAL A 529 30.09 59.32 -5.23
C VAL A 529 29.05 58.22 -5.01
N VAL A 530 27.80 58.44 -5.43
CA VAL A 530 26.74 57.43 -5.28
C VAL A 530 27.07 56.14 -6.05
N LEU A 531 27.54 56.25 -7.29
CA LEU A 531 27.94 55.10 -8.10
C LEU A 531 29.12 54.35 -7.49
N THR A 532 30.15 55.05 -7.02
CA THR A 532 31.32 54.41 -6.40
C THR A 532 30.95 53.68 -5.12
N GLN A 533 30.11 54.29 -4.26
CA GLN A 533 29.63 53.64 -3.04
C GLN A 533 28.73 52.43 -3.33
N SER A 534 27.89 52.52 -4.36
CA SER A 534 27.02 51.41 -4.77
C SER A 534 27.83 50.25 -5.37
N TYR A 535 28.86 50.58 -6.15
CA TYR A 535 29.78 49.60 -6.72
C TYR A 535 30.56 48.87 -5.64
N THR A 536 31.20 49.61 -4.72
CA THR A 536 31.99 49.01 -3.63
C THR A 536 31.12 48.17 -2.72
N GLY A 537 29.91 48.63 -2.37
CA GLY A 537 28.96 47.86 -1.57
C GLY A 537 28.55 46.54 -2.23
N THR A 538 28.20 46.58 -3.52
CA THR A 538 27.76 45.39 -4.27
C THR A 538 28.92 44.42 -4.51
N LEU A 539 30.10 44.94 -4.86
CA LEU A 539 31.31 44.13 -5.02
C LEU A 539 31.69 43.41 -3.71
N MET A 540 31.63 44.11 -2.58
CA MET A 540 31.89 43.52 -1.27
C MET A 540 30.87 42.41 -0.94
N SER A 541 29.60 42.59 -1.29
CA SER A 541 28.57 41.55 -1.13
C SER A 541 28.83 40.33 -2.01
N LEU A 542 29.21 40.53 -3.27
CA LEU A 542 29.54 39.44 -4.21
C LEU A 542 30.79 38.66 -3.78
N LEU A 543 31.81 39.34 -3.26
CA LEU A 543 33.03 38.69 -2.76
C LEU A 543 32.81 37.93 -1.46
N ALA A 544 31.84 38.35 -0.64
CA ALA A 544 31.48 37.67 0.60
C ALA A 544 30.76 36.33 0.34
N VAL A 545 29.90 36.26 -0.68
CA VAL A 545 29.13 35.04 -1.01
C VAL A 545 29.69 34.41 -2.28
N ARG A 546 30.50 33.37 -2.12
CA ARG A 546 30.91 32.53 -3.26
C ARG A 546 29.74 31.69 -3.75
N TYR A 547 29.20 32.03 -4.90
CA TYR A 547 28.20 31.20 -5.56
C TYR A 547 28.83 29.87 -5.99
N ILE A 548 28.21 28.76 -5.60
CA ILE A 548 28.61 27.42 -6.02
C ILE A 548 27.51 26.92 -6.94
N PRO A 549 27.79 26.74 -8.24
CA PRO A 549 26.78 26.30 -9.18
C PRO A 549 26.27 24.92 -8.77
N GLN A 550 24.94 24.80 -8.71
CA GLN A 550 24.26 23.52 -8.53
C GLN A 550 23.78 23.07 -9.91
N PRO A 551 24.45 22.08 -10.53
CA PRO A 551 24.16 21.70 -11.92
C PRO A 551 22.76 21.09 -12.07
N PHE A 552 22.23 20.46 -11.03
CA PHE A 552 20.94 19.75 -11.07
C PHE A 552 20.03 20.22 -9.92
N GLN A 553 18.90 20.81 -10.28
CA GLN A 553 17.84 21.15 -9.31
C GLN A 553 16.56 20.34 -9.55
N THR A 554 16.35 19.86 -10.77
CA THR A 554 15.14 19.12 -11.15
C THR A 554 15.49 17.86 -11.92
N LEU A 555 14.57 16.90 -11.92
CA LEU A 555 14.73 15.68 -12.72
C LEU A 555 14.80 16.00 -14.22
N ARG A 556 14.09 17.04 -14.69
CA ARG A 556 14.12 17.48 -16.10
C ARG A 556 15.51 17.96 -16.50
N THR A 557 16.12 18.83 -15.70
CA THR A 557 17.48 19.33 -15.94
C THR A 557 18.52 18.21 -15.96
N LEU A 558 18.27 17.12 -15.23
CA LEU A 558 19.12 15.92 -15.26
C LEU A 558 18.89 15.09 -16.54
N LEU A 559 17.64 14.92 -16.95
CA LEU A 559 17.28 14.17 -18.17
C LEU A 559 17.75 14.86 -19.46
N ASP A 560 17.89 16.18 -19.46
CA ASP A 560 18.40 16.94 -20.60
C ASP A 560 19.93 16.76 -20.80
N GLN A 561 20.63 16.14 -19.84
CA GLN A 561 22.08 15.89 -19.88
C GLN A 561 22.40 14.39 -19.99
N PRO A 562 22.41 13.81 -21.19
CA PRO A 562 22.63 12.37 -21.39
C PRO A 562 24.04 11.89 -21.04
N ALA A 563 24.98 12.80 -20.78
CA ALA A 563 26.36 12.46 -20.39
C ALA A 563 26.49 11.97 -18.94
N VAL A 564 25.45 12.16 -18.12
CA VAL A 564 25.48 11.87 -16.68
C VAL A 564 24.66 10.63 -16.38
N THR A 565 25.29 9.62 -15.77
CA THR A 565 24.63 8.36 -15.43
C THR A 565 23.89 8.48 -14.10
N MET A 566 22.65 8.00 -14.06
CA MET A 566 21.86 7.98 -12.81
C MET A 566 22.14 6.70 -12.03
N VAL A 567 22.41 6.83 -10.73
CA VAL A 567 22.58 5.70 -9.82
C VAL A 567 21.30 5.50 -9.01
N TRP A 568 20.74 4.29 -9.07
CA TRP A 568 19.54 3.90 -8.35
C TRP A 568 19.79 2.64 -7.51
N GLU A 569 19.01 2.46 -6.46
CA GLU A 569 19.04 1.22 -5.68
C GLU A 569 18.36 0.07 -6.44
N TYR A 570 19.01 -1.09 -6.41
CA TYR A 570 18.53 -2.31 -7.03
C TYR A 570 17.18 -2.78 -6.44
N ASP A 571 16.22 -3.14 -7.31
CA ASP A 571 14.93 -3.75 -6.97
C ASP A 571 14.10 -3.04 -5.86
N THR A 572 13.99 -1.71 -5.95
CA THR A 572 13.15 -0.92 -5.06
C THR A 572 11.75 -0.64 -5.61
N ALA A 573 10.86 -0.16 -4.74
CA ALA A 573 9.53 0.31 -5.12
C ALA A 573 9.59 1.44 -6.17
N TYR A 574 10.60 2.31 -6.10
CA TYR A 574 10.78 3.42 -7.04
C TYR A 574 11.18 2.92 -8.43
N VAL A 575 12.07 1.94 -8.51
CA VAL A 575 12.49 1.31 -9.77
C VAL A 575 11.31 0.63 -10.45
N HIS A 576 10.52 -0.12 -9.69
CA HIS A 576 9.28 -0.68 -10.19
C HIS A 576 8.31 0.42 -10.68
N HIS A 577 8.18 1.51 -9.92
CA HIS A 577 7.26 2.60 -10.28
C HIS A 577 7.62 3.28 -11.60
N PHE A 578 8.88 3.72 -11.80
CA PHE A 578 9.24 4.40 -13.04
C PHE A 578 9.23 3.44 -14.24
N ARG A 579 9.53 2.15 -14.05
CA ARG A 579 9.43 1.14 -15.13
C ARG A 579 7.99 0.90 -15.58
N THR A 580 7.03 0.94 -14.66
CA THR A 580 5.59 0.76 -14.97
C THR A 580 4.91 2.02 -15.49
N THR A 581 5.45 3.20 -15.22
CA THR A 581 4.79 4.47 -15.56
C THR A 581 4.90 4.77 -17.05
N GLU A 582 3.78 5.08 -17.70
CA GLU A 582 3.74 5.35 -19.16
C GLU A 582 3.75 6.85 -19.51
N THR A 583 3.63 7.75 -18.52
CA THR A 583 3.44 9.19 -18.74
C THR A 583 4.41 10.05 -17.92
N GLY A 584 4.74 11.24 -18.43
CA GLY A 584 5.51 12.25 -17.71
C GLY A 584 7.03 12.02 -17.68
N ASP A 585 7.71 12.69 -16.75
CA ASP A 585 9.18 12.67 -16.66
C ASP A 585 9.72 11.29 -16.23
N LEU A 586 8.94 10.50 -15.49
CA LEU A 586 9.32 9.13 -15.12
C LEU A 586 9.37 8.18 -16.33
N LYS A 587 8.56 8.43 -17.37
CA LYS A 587 8.66 7.69 -18.64
C LYS A 587 10.03 7.95 -19.29
N LYS A 588 10.49 9.20 -19.28
CA LYS A 588 11.81 9.56 -19.81
C LYS A 588 12.93 8.88 -19.02
N VAL A 589 12.81 8.79 -17.68
CA VAL A 589 13.77 8.03 -16.86
C VAL A 589 13.84 6.57 -17.31
N ARG A 590 12.68 5.93 -17.55
CA ARG A 590 12.62 4.55 -18.07
C ARG A 590 13.25 4.43 -19.47
N ASP A 591 13.03 5.41 -20.34
CA ASP A 591 13.61 5.41 -21.67
C ASP A 591 15.15 5.56 -21.60
N VAL A 592 15.67 6.33 -20.62
CA VAL A 592 17.10 6.41 -20.31
C VAL A 592 17.65 5.12 -19.70
N ASP A 593 16.90 4.46 -18.81
CA ASP A 593 17.22 3.13 -18.27
C ASP A 593 17.37 2.10 -19.40
N ALA A 594 16.43 2.10 -20.36
CA ALA A 594 16.49 1.22 -21.53
C ALA A 594 17.68 1.52 -22.45
N ALA A 595 18.18 2.76 -22.47
CA ALA A 595 19.39 3.16 -23.19
C ALA A 595 20.70 2.87 -22.42
N GLY A 596 20.62 2.35 -21.19
CA GLY A 596 21.78 2.06 -20.35
C GLY A 596 22.33 3.26 -19.57
N GLY A 597 21.58 4.35 -19.44
CA GLY A 597 21.97 5.54 -18.67
C GLY A 597 21.70 5.45 -17.16
N VAL A 598 21.36 4.25 -16.67
CA VAL A 598 21.08 3.96 -15.26
C VAL A 598 21.98 2.84 -14.77
N GLU A 599 22.65 3.05 -13.64
CA GLU A 599 23.41 2.05 -12.91
C GLU A 599 22.67 1.67 -11.63
N TYR A 600 22.54 0.36 -11.39
CA TYR A 600 21.94 -0.16 -10.16
C TYR A 600 23.02 -0.57 -9.18
N VAL A 601 22.92 -0.05 -7.95
CA VAL A 601 23.80 -0.39 -6.84
C VAL A 601 22.98 -0.95 -5.68
N LEU A 602 23.66 -1.62 -4.75
CA LEU A 602 23.10 -2.01 -3.47
C LEU A 602 23.48 -0.99 -2.40
N ALA A 603 22.69 -0.87 -1.34
CA ALA A 603 22.93 0.07 -0.25
C ALA A 603 24.32 -0.06 0.40
N THR A 604 24.88 -1.28 0.41
CA THR A 604 26.25 -1.56 0.88
C THR A 604 27.34 -0.85 0.07
N GLN A 605 27.05 -0.53 -1.19
CA GLN A 605 27.97 0.10 -2.13
C GLN A 605 27.80 1.61 -2.20
N TYR A 606 26.80 2.19 -1.50
CA TYR A 606 26.56 3.63 -1.52
C TYR A 606 27.81 4.46 -1.16
N PRO A 607 28.54 4.19 -0.06
CA PRO A 607 29.66 5.05 0.33
C PRO A 607 30.76 5.11 -0.73
N ASN A 608 31.09 3.96 -1.33
CA ASN A 608 32.09 3.88 -2.41
C ASN A 608 31.59 4.58 -3.68
N THR A 609 30.33 4.37 -4.05
CA THR A 609 29.73 4.99 -5.24
C THR A 609 29.67 6.52 -5.11
N LEU A 610 29.32 7.03 -3.93
CA LEU A 610 29.33 8.48 -3.69
C LEU A 610 30.74 9.07 -3.80
N ARG A 611 31.74 8.41 -3.19
CA ARG A 611 33.13 8.88 -3.17
C ARG A 611 33.77 8.83 -4.56
N ASP A 612 33.59 7.73 -5.28
CA ASP A 612 34.39 7.41 -6.47
C ASP A 612 33.69 7.85 -7.77
N LYS A 613 32.35 7.97 -7.77
CA LYS A 613 31.56 8.33 -8.97
C LYS A 613 30.82 9.65 -8.81
N VAL A 614 29.94 9.77 -7.81
CA VAL A 614 29.05 10.95 -7.67
C VAL A 614 29.84 12.23 -7.40
N ARG A 615 30.89 12.13 -6.57
CA ARG A 615 31.78 13.26 -6.25
C ARG A 615 32.50 13.82 -7.48
N LEU A 616 32.83 12.99 -8.47
CA LEU A 616 33.50 13.41 -9.70
C LEU A 616 32.54 14.11 -10.68
N GLY A 617 31.23 14.03 -10.46
CA GLY A 617 30.20 14.63 -11.32
C GLY A 617 29.83 13.79 -12.55
N SER A 618 30.43 12.61 -12.74
CA SER A 618 30.07 11.69 -13.83
C SER A 618 28.75 10.95 -13.56
N HIS A 619 28.39 10.80 -12.28
CA HIS A 619 27.18 10.12 -11.86
C HIS A 619 26.37 11.00 -10.91
N VAL A 620 25.06 10.76 -10.88
CA VAL A 620 24.14 11.41 -9.95
C VAL A 620 23.36 10.33 -9.22
N PHE A 621 23.39 10.38 -7.89
CA PHE A 621 22.67 9.44 -7.05
C PHE A 621 21.23 9.90 -6.84
N ILE A 622 20.27 9.00 -7.07
CA ILE A 622 18.86 9.24 -6.81
C ILE A 622 18.42 8.27 -5.72
N GLY A 623 18.07 8.82 -4.56
CA GLY A 623 17.69 8.04 -3.40
C GLY A 623 16.88 8.84 -2.40
N GLU A 624 16.57 8.22 -1.27
CA GLU A 624 15.76 8.82 -0.21
C GLU A 624 16.46 9.98 0.49
N HIS A 625 15.68 10.96 0.96
CA HIS A 625 16.23 12.15 1.61
C HIS A 625 16.98 11.78 2.90
N LEU A 626 16.43 10.88 3.72
CA LEU A 626 17.07 10.49 4.97
C LEU A 626 18.42 9.80 4.71
N THR A 627 18.41 8.81 3.82
CA THR A 627 19.62 8.06 3.41
C THR A 627 20.66 8.99 2.81
N SER A 628 20.26 9.88 1.90
CA SER A 628 21.16 10.87 1.28
C SER A 628 21.79 11.81 2.32
N ARG A 629 21.03 12.26 3.33
CA ARG A 629 21.55 13.10 4.40
C ARG A 629 22.55 12.38 5.29
N VAL A 630 22.30 11.12 5.62
CA VAL A 630 23.22 10.31 6.42
C VAL A 630 24.50 10.05 5.65
N LEU A 631 24.42 9.70 4.36
CA LEU A 631 25.59 9.50 3.51
C LEU A 631 26.44 10.77 3.38
N MET A 632 25.81 11.93 3.17
CA MET A 632 26.52 13.21 3.15
C MET A 632 27.19 13.52 4.50
N ALA A 633 26.51 13.28 5.62
CA ALA A 633 27.05 13.53 6.95
C ALA A 633 28.23 12.60 7.28
N ASP A 634 28.13 11.32 6.94
CA ASP A 634 29.21 10.34 7.12
C ASP A 634 30.43 10.71 6.26
N GLN A 635 30.21 11.02 4.99
CA GLN A 635 31.28 11.48 4.11
C GLN A 635 31.93 12.78 4.60
N PHE A 636 31.14 13.74 5.11
CA PHE A 636 31.65 14.96 5.72
C PHE A 636 32.49 14.67 6.96
N SER A 637 32.09 13.71 7.79
CA SER A 637 32.84 13.33 8.99
C SER A 637 34.19 12.70 8.68
N GLN A 638 34.26 11.91 7.60
CA GLN A 638 35.48 11.22 7.18
C GLN A 638 36.44 12.13 6.41
N SER A 639 35.89 13.01 5.56
CA SER A 639 36.70 13.83 4.65
C SER A 639 36.83 15.30 5.06
N GLY A 640 35.98 15.83 5.93
CA GLY A 640 35.93 17.24 6.32
C GLY A 640 35.04 18.12 5.41
N PRO A 641 34.95 19.44 5.69
CA PRO A 641 34.22 20.39 4.86
C PRO A 641 34.95 20.64 3.54
N TRP A 642 34.30 20.30 2.43
CA TRP A 642 34.73 20.68 1.07
C TRP A 642 33.59 21.35 0.31
#